data_AF-A0A9P1DEU8-F1
#
_entry.id   AF-A0A9P1DEU8-F1
#
_cell.length_a   1.000
_cell.length_b   1.000
_cell.length_c   1.000
_cell.angle_alpha   90.00
_cell.angle_beta   90.00
_cell.angle_gamma   90.00
#
_symmetry.space_group_name_H-M   'P 1'
#
loop_
_entity.id
_entity.type
_entity.pdbx_description
1 polymer ?
#
loop_
_entity_poly.entity_id
_entity_poly.type
_entity_poly.pdbx_seq_one_letter_code
_entity_poly.pdbx_strand_id
1 'polypeptide(L)'
;ADDIGNDEADDEEAAAEPNKELGQQVPDEDPRPKNRKEFNELRKKYKNRFQMAFAFLSERDLQVQIRMIVQGLEYFHEEYSIHLNAHKLGQTNLAIWSGLRSQGKYMADTVRQTMNLLSSASVMSDFGLTPCFGVPLRIDAPMAQAESKLAKLFFNFIVDLSANRVWSQMHFQWCMPYACSQIFLPSKEHKQVQFALKKLTQAILKLERACMDQPKNVKLQALHQRLATNGWPYTRELMAQGESCEWDLQNQDLRDLVYAMVAGPSQTKTVLEDTFGWLQDSAQRQSKAFKMSIATRNAYSMICPYPAAGGCPQVAPSKADFTGLTAQKALSFFNLKPFDSRSTSVPVDSKGSPLMTAELLQNHWRKAGFYANREGAAASAFIFMFADSNFASLDKIWAGSLLVHREVYLNTRSGRSWLSMGFFSYAGVAYPLQAMNVATGDGVEEERVFKLKFGDGTKPSFIFNTDAGEQSPWKHIPTVLLPPCSAPRGFEGVCLRQTGPQQELVRAAILLGENFTRDQLVEILSSASVETEKRPKSMRKPELVEAVVQHFFPDLPKEEQDSIKERMCANSSNTKKLDCPQDVVEAVSEMDVSEVKHFDKLREQAKEQLEHIKNKLLETVFEEKFQAKAAKQRAQHEPVPHPEEPPPFVPAPPGPGAGVAREAPPAKERAEVRTRTVSPQELKDCLPDVP
;
A
#
# COMPACT_ATOMS: atom_id res chain seq x y z
N ALA A 1 -9.19 -27.12 -40.99
CA ALA A 1 -10.59 -26.81 -40.67
C ALA A 1 -10.64 -25.69 -39.63
N ASP A 2 -10.35 -24.43 -39.90
CA ASP A 2 -9.76 -23.70 -41.04
C ASP A 2 -9.46 -22.27 -40.52
N ASP A 3 -8.60 -21.56 -41.23
CA ASP A 3 -8.33 -20.12 -41.18
C ASP A 3 -7.67 -19.50 -39.93
N ILE A 4 -6.34 -19.48 -39.99
CA ILE A 4 -5.56 -18.33 -39.50
C ILE A 4 -4.91 -17.71 -40.73
N GLY A 5 -5.40 -16.52 -41.10
CA GLY A 5 -4.93 -15.75 -42.24
C GLY A 5 -3.45 -15.35 -42.08
N ASN A 6 -2.70 -15.61 -43.15
CA ASN A 6 -1.41 -15.02 -43.45
C ASN A 6 -1.56 -13.50 -43.59
N ASP A 7 -0.82 -12.75 -42.77
CA ASP A 7 -0.38 -11.41 -43.14
C ASP A 7 1.13 -11.46 -43.39
N GLU A 8 1.47 -11.06 -44.60
CA GLU A 8 2.79 -11.06 -45.22
C GLU A 8 3.77 -10.19 -44.43
N ALA A 9 4.86 -10.79 -43.98
CA ALA A 9 6.03 -10.08 -43.50
C ALA A 9 6.92 -9.77 -44.71
N ASP A 10 7.09 -8.49 -45.02
CA ASP A 10 8.09 -8.01 -45.95
C ASP A 10 9.50 -8.36 -45.42
N ASP A 11 10.17 -9.24 -46.15
CA ASP A 11 11.58 -9.59 -46.00
C ASP A 11 12.47 -8.42 -46.42
N GLU A 12 13.02 -7.68 -45.44
CA GLU A 12 14.25 -6.91 -45.64
C GLU A 12 15.46 -7.77 -45.23
N GLU A 13 16.10 -8.31 -46.26
CA GLU A 13 17.33 -9.09 -46.26
C GLU A 13 18.51 -8.27 -45.66
N ALA A 14 18.69 -8.34 -44.35
CA ALA A 14 19.88 -7.82 -43.68
C ALA A 14 21.03 -8.84 -43.80
N ALA A 15 22.03 -8.48 -44.62
CA ALA A 15 23.26 -9.23 -44.79
C ALA A 15 23.91 -9.62 -43.45
N ALA A 16 24.08 -10.93 -43.24
CA ALA A 16 24.74 -11.50 -42.09
C ALA A 16 26.26 -11.28 -42.16
N GLU A 17 26.81 -10.43 -41.29
CA GLU A 17 28.24 -10.42 -40.98
C GLU A 17 28.60 -11.62 -40.08
N PRO A 18 29.80 -12.21 -40.25
CA PRO A 18 30.17 -13.45 -39.57
C PRO A 18 30.39 -13.23 -38.07
N ASN A 19 29.85 -14.18 -37.29
CA ASN A 19 30.01 -14.35 -35.85
C ASN A 19 31.45 -14.01 -35.37
N LYS A 20 31.59 -12.80 -34.80
CA LYS A 20 32.61 -12.58 -33.77
C LYS A 20 32.07 -13.22 -32.49
N GLU A 21 32.72 -14.31 -32.07
CA GLU A 21 32.58 -14.86 -30.73
C GLU A 21 32.82 -13.74 -29.70
N LEU A 22 31.72 -13.15 -29.23
CA LEU A 22 31.72 -12.30 -28.06
C LEU A 22 32.00 -13.24 -26.88
N GLY A 23 33.28 -13.33 -26.52
CA GLY A 23 33.67 -13.78 -25.19
C GLY A 23 32.86 -12.97 -24.18
N GLN A 24 31.85 -13.61 -23.59
CA GLN A 24 31.06 -13.06 -22.51
C GLN A 24 31.99 -12.90 -21.31
N GLN A 25 32.69 -11.77 -21.25
CA GLN A 25 33.16 -11.25 -19.99
C GLN A 25 31.89 -10.96 -19.17
N VAL A 26 31.65 -11.82 -18.18
CA VAL A 26 30.64 -11.58 -17.16
C VAL A 26 31.01 -10.25 -16.51
N PRO A 27 30.18 -9.19 -16.64
CA PRO A 27 30.50 -7.89 -16.05
C PRO A 27 30.67 -8.06 -14.54
N ASP A 28 31.73 -7.46 -13.98
CA ASP A 28 31.86 -7.26 -12.53
C ASP A 28 30.56 -6.71 -11.97
N GLU A 29 30.13 -7.22 -10.80
CA GLU A 29 28.85 -6.97 -10.12
C GLU A 29 28.31 -5.55 -10.37
N ASP A 30 27.52 -5.40 -11.43
CA ASP A 30 26.93 -4.11 -11.79
C ASP A 30 26.03 -3.68 -10.63
N PRO A 31 26.19 -2.46 -10.09
CA PRO A 31 25.40 -2.01 -8.96
C PRO A 31 23.91 -2.07 -9.32
N ARG A 32 23.14 -2.82 -8.51
CA ARG A 32 21.69 -2.97 -8.69
C ARG A 32 21.05 -1.58 -8.86
N PRO A 33 20.24 -1.36 -9.91
CA PRO A 33 19.66 -0.06 -10.17
C PRO A 33 18.75 0.35 -9.01
N LYS A 34 19.07 1.47 -8.36
CA LYS A 34 18.34 2.04 -7.22
C LYS A 34 17.21 2.97 -7.66
N ASN A 35 17.21 3.39 -8.91
CA ASN A 35 16.18 4.28 -9.47
C ASN A 35 15.93 3.97 -10.95
N ARG A 36 14.85 4.55 -11.52
CA ARG A 36 14.46 4.30 -12.92
C ARG A 36 15.51 4.78 -13.94
N LYS A 37 16.30 5.81 -13.62
CA LYS A 37 17.39 6.28 -14.48
C LYS A 37 18.45 5.19 -14.62
N GLU A 38 18.93 4.65 -13.50
CA GLU A 38 19.85 3.53 -13.46
C GLU A 38 19.25 2.28 -14.11
N PHE A 39 17.96 2.01 -13.92
CA PHE A 39 17.28 0.91 -14.61
C PHE A 39 17.19 1.11 -16.13
N ASN A 40 16.95 2.34 -16.58
CA ASN A 40 16.95 2.68 -17.99
C ASN A 40 18.36 2.59 -18.59
N GLU A 41 19.39 2.96 -17.83
CA GLU A 41 20.81 2.77 -18.20
C GLU A 41 21.16 1.29 -18.29
N LEU A 42 20.74 0.47 -17.32
CA LEU A 42 20.84 -0.98 -17.36
C LEU A 42 20.11 -1.55 -18.60
N ARG A 43 18.90 -1.06 -18.88
CA ARG A 43 18.12 -1.48 -20.05
C ARG A 43 18.82 -1.17 -21.37
N LYS A 44 19.58 -0.06 -21.46
CA LYS A 44 20.39 0.28 -22.64
C LYS A 44 21.57 -0.69 -22.87
N LYS A 45 22.00 -1.43 -21.84
CA LYS A 45 23.06 -2.46 -21.98
C LYS A 45 22.58 -3.70 -22.75
N TYR A 46 21.28 -3.90 -22.90
CA TYR A 46 20.71 -5.04 -23.61
C TYR A 46 20.19 -4.63 -25.00
N LYS A 47 20.43 -5.47 -26.03
CA LYS A 47 19.99 -5.20 -27.41
C LYS A 47 18.46 -5.08 -27.50
N ASN A 48 17.74 -5.85 -26.68
CA ASN A 48 16.27 -5.84 -26.64
C ASN A 48 15.74 -6.32 -25.27
N ARG A 49 14.42 -6.21 -25.07
CA ARG A 49 13.75 -6.62 -23.82
C ARG A 49 13.85 -8.12 -23.56
N PHE A 50 13.91 -8.94 -24.60
CA PHE A 50 14.01 -10.39 -24.47
C PHE A 50 15.36 -10.81 -23.87
N GLN A 51 16.47 -10.23 -24.35
CA GLN A 51 17.80 -10.46 -23.77
C GLN A 51 17.89 -9.98 -22.33
N MET A 52 17.30 -8.81 -22.02
CA MET A 52 17.23 -8.30 -20.65
C MET A 52 16.45 -9.25 -19.74
N ALA A 53 15.27 -9.71 -20.19
CA ALA A 53 14.46 -10.66 -19.44
C ALA A 53 15.20 -12.00 -19.26
N PHE A 54 15.85 -12.52 -20.30
CA PHE A 54 16.65 -13.73 -20.23
C PHE A 54 17.81 -13.60 -19.22
N ALA A 55 18.53 -12.46 -19.23
CA ALA A 55 19.60 -12.19 -18.28
C ALA A 55 19.08 -12.12 -16.83
N PHE A 56 17.99 -11.40 -16.58
CA PHE A 56 17.37 -11.34 -15.25
C PHE A 56 16.83 -12.68 -14.79
N LEU A 57 16.24 -13.45 -15.70
CA LEU A 57 15.79 -14.81 -15.43
C LEU A 57 16.95 -15.80 -15.26
N SER A 58 18.18 -15.44 -15.64
CA SER A 58 19.38 -16.25 -15.40
C SER A 58 20.06 -15.90 -14.07
N GLU A 59 19.79 -14.72 -13.51
CA GLU A 59 20.35 -14.29 -12.23
C GLU A 59 19.65 -15.00 -11.06
N ARG A 60 20.42 -15.82 -10.33
CA ARG A 60 19.89 -16.64 -9.22
C ARG A 60 19.20 -15.81 -8.14
N ASP A 61 19.76 -14.67 -7.77
CA ASP A 61 19.19 -13.79 -6.73
C ASP A 61 17.82 -13.22 -7.14
N LEU A 62 17.67 -12.82 -8.41
CA LEU A 62 16.39 -12.34 -8.94
C LEU A 62 15.38 -13.47 -9.07
N GLN A 63 15.79 -14.65 -9.52
CA GLN A 63 14.92 -15.83 -9.54
C GLN A 63 14.35 -16.12 -8.15
N VAL A 64 15.19 -16.08 -7.11
CA VAL A 64 14.76 -16.32 -5.73
C VAL A 64 13.82 -15.21 -5.25
N GLN A 65 14.09 -13.94 -5.54
CA GLN A 65 13.17 -12.83 -5.21
C GLN A 65 11.83 -12.95 -5.92
N ILE A 66 11.80 -13.35 -7.19
CA ILE A 66 10.57 -13.62 -7.94
C ILE A 66 9.80 -14.76 -7.27
N ARG A 67 10.47 -15.86 -6.89
CA ARG A 67 9.84 -16.96 -6.13
C ARG A 67 9.27 -16.48 -4.81
N MET A 68 9.97 -15.63 -4.06
CA MET A 68 9.45 -15.04 -2.82
C MET A 68 8.17 -14.25 -3.06
N ILE A 69 8.13 -13.44 -4.12
CA ILE A 69 6.94 -12.65 -4.50
C ILE A 69 5.78 -13.57 -4.88
N VAL A 70 6.03 -14.57 -5.74
CA VAL A 70 5.00 -15.51 -6.19
C VAL A 70 4.43 -16.30 -5.02
N GLN A 71 5.29 -16.93 -4.21
CA GLN A 71 4.90 -17.71 -3.04
C GLN A 71 4.19 -16.84 -1.99
N GLY A 72 4.70 -15.64 -1.69
CA GLY A 72 4.10 -14.75 -0.71
C GLY A 72 2.74 -14.18 -1.14
N LEU A 73 2.48 -14.05 -2.45
CA LEU A 73 1.23 -13.54 -3.01
C LEU A 73 0.19 -14.63 -3.33
N GLU A 74 0.53 -15.92 -3.25
CA GLU A 74 -0.35 -17.03 -3.62
C GLU A 74 -1.72 -16.94 -2.93
N TYR A 75 -1.76 -16.89 -1.59
CA TYR A 75 -3.01 -16.81 -0.84
C TYR A 75 -3.79 -15.51 -1.09
N PHE A 76 -3.10 -14.42 -1.43
CA PHE A 76 -3.76 -13.17 -1.81
C PHE A 76 -4.44 -13.28 -3.17
N HIS A 77 -3.80 -13.98 -4.11
CA HIS A 77 -4.35 -14.24 -5.43
C HIS A 77 -5.55 -15.19 -5.37
N GLU A 78 -5.47 -16.24 -4.55
CA GLU A 78 -6.60 -17.14 -4.28
C GLU A 78 -7.78 -16.37 -3.69
N GLU A 79 -7.52 -15.57 -2.64
CA GLU A 79 -8.53 -14.73 -2.01
C GLU A 79 -9.20 -13.79 -3.02
N TYR A 80 -8.40 -13.09 -3.83
CA TYR A 80 -8.89 -12.21 -4.88
C TYR A 80 -9.75 -12.94 -5.91
N SER A 81 -9.34 -14.13 -6.33
CA SER A 81 -10.08 -14.96 -7.29
C SER A 81 -11.42 -15.43 -6.71
N ILE A 82 -11.44 -15.85 -5.45
CA ILE A 82 -12.67 -16.17 -4.72
C ILE A 82 -13.60 -14.95 -4.67
N HIS A 83 -13.07 -13.76 -4.42
CA HIS A 83 -13.86 -12.52 -4.39
C HIS A 83 -14.46 -12.18 -5.75
N LEU A 84 -13.66 -12.24 -6.82
CA LEU A 84 -14.15 -12.01 -8.16
C LEU A 84 -15.29 -12.96 -8.51
N ASN A 85 -15.19 -14.22 -8.09
CA ASN A 85 -16.25 -15.20 -8.32
C ASN A 85 -17.49 -14.89 -7.46
N ALA A 86 -17.32 -14.52 -6.18
CA ALA A 86 -18.45 -14.12 -5.32
C ALA A 86 -19.21 -12.91 -5.89
N HIS A 87 -18.49 -11.93 -6.46
CA HIS A 87 -19.10 -10.76 -7.08
C HIS A 87 -19.93 -11.12 -8.34
N LYS A 88 -19.55 -12.16 -9.08
CA LYS A 88 -20.32 -12.65 -10.24
C LYS A 88 -21.62 -13.34 -9.85
N LEU A 89 -21.75 -13.81 -8.61
CA LEU A 89 -22.93 -14.54 -8.11
C LEU A 89 -24.04 -13.61 -7.58
N GLY A 90 -23.94 -12.30 -7.83
CA GLY A 90 -24.98 -11.32 -7.50
C GLY A 90 -24.86 -10.68 -6.12
N GLN A 91 -25.80 -9.78 -5.83
CA GLN A 91 -25.77 -8.88 -4.67
C GLN A 91 -25.83 -9.60 -3.30
N THR A 92 -26.59 -10.69 -3.18
CA THR A 92 -26.65 -11.46 -1.93
C THR A 92 -25.29 -12.06 -1.58
N ASN A 93 -24.57 -12.59 -2.57
CA ASN A 93 -23.22 -13.11 -2.36
C ASN A 93 -22.22 -11.99 -2.04
N LEU A 94 -22.41 -10.80 -2.61
CA LEU A 94 -21.63 -9.61 -2.25
C LEU A 94 -21.88 -9.18 -0.79
N ALA A 95 -23.13 -9.24 -0.32
CA ALA A 95 -23.47 -8.96 1.07
C ALA A 95 -22.82 -9.96 2.04
N ILE A 96 -22.89 -11.26 1.72
CA ILE A 96 -22.22 -12.32 2.48
C ILE A 96 -20.70 -12.11 2.47
N TRP A 97 -20.11 -11.82 1.31
CA TRP A 97 -18.70 -11.51 1.17
C TRP A 97 -18.28 -10.33 2.06
N SER A 98 -19.08 -9.27 2.07
CA SER A 98 -18.86 -8.10 2.93
C SER A 98 -18.94 -8.50 4.41
N GLY A 99 -19.91 -9.35 4.78
CA GLY A 99 -20.00 -9.90 6.13
C GLY A 99 -18.77 -10.69 6.55
N LEU A 100 -18.29 -11.61 5.70
CA LEU A 100 -17.07 -12.40 5.95
C LEU A 100 -15.84 -11.50 6.09
N ARG A 101 -15.78 -10.42 5.30
CA ARG A 101 -14.74 -9.41 5.40
C ARG A 101 -14.77 -8.68 6.75
N SER A 102 -15.94 -8.20 7.13
CA SER A 102 -16.14 -7.49 8.40
C SER A 102 -15.96 -8.41 9.62
N GLN A 103 -16.13 -9.72 9.49
CA GLN A 103 -15.78 -10.69 10.53
C GLN A 103 -14.27 -10.82 10.77
N GLY A 104 -13.46 -10.41 9.78
CA GLY A 104 -12.02 -10.64 9.76
C GLY A 104 -11.64 -12.05 9.31
N LYS A 105 -12.49 -12.75 8.53
CA LYS A 105 -12.18 -14.09 7.98
C LYS A 105 -10.82 -14.12 7.27
N TYR A 106 -10.51 -13.10 6.49
CA TYR A 106 -9.24 -13.01 5.75
C TYR A 106 -8.02 -12.78 6.64
N MET A 107 -8.19 -12.27 7.86
CA MET A 107 -7.10 -12.27 8.84
C MET A 107 -6.85 -13.67 9.40
N ALA A 108 -7.91 -14.46 9.57
CA ALA A 108 -7.81 -15.84 10.08
C ALA A 108 -7.30 -16.82 9.01
N ASP A 109 -7.63 -16.58 7.75
CA ASP A 109 -7.27 -17.46 6.63
C ASP A 109 -6.04 -16.93 5.91
N THR A 110 -6.18 -15.90 5.07
CA THR A 110 -5.11 -15.37 4.20
C THR A 110 -3.87 -14.96 4.98
N VAL A 111 -4.01 -14.14 6.02
CA VAL A 111 -2.85 -13.65 6.79
C VAL A 111 -2.18 -14.79 7.54
N ARG A 112 -2.94 -15.71 8.15
CA ARG A 112 -2.39 -16.88 8.84
C ARG A 112 -1.63 -17.78 7.89
N GLN A 113 -2.19 -18.09 6.73
CA GLN A 113 -1.56 -18.91 5.70
C GLN A 113 -0.29 -18.25 5.16
N THR A 114 -0.33 -16.94 4.88
CA THR A 114 0.84 -16.16 4.45
C THR A 114 1.93 -16.18 5.52
N MET A 115 1.59 -15.97 6.79
CA MET A 115 2.55 -16.07 7.90
C MET A 115 3.10 -17.49 8.05
N ASN A 116 2.29 -18.53 7.77
CA ASN A 116 2.72 -19.93 7.82
C ASN A 116 3.79 -20.29 6.77
N LEU A 117 3.91 -19.51 5.70
CA LEU A 117 5.02 -19.67 4.73
C LEU A 117 6.39 -19.54 5.40
N LEU A 118 6.50 -18.77 6.49
CA LEU A 118 7.74 -18.65 7.27
C LEU A 118 8.13 -19.92 8.01
N SER A 119 7.20 -20.88 8.15
CA SER A 119 7.44 -22.16 8.80
C SER A 119 7.41 -23.35 7.82
N SER A 120 7.26 -23.10 6.52
CA SER A 120 7.14 -24.15 5.51
C SER A 120 8.50 -24.62 4.98
N ALA A 121 8.85 -25.88 5.24
CA ALA A 121 10.08 -26.50 4.72
C ALA A 121 10.15 -26.48 3.18
N SER A 122 9.02 -26.71 2.49
CA SER A 122 8.99 -26.72 1.02
C SER A 122 9.36 -25.35 0.45
N VAL A 123 8.81 -24.28 1.03
CA VAL A 123 9.06 -22.90 0.60
C VAL A 123 10.52 -22.51 0.86
N MET A 124 11.08 -22.90 2.01
CA MET A 124 12.50 -22.67 2.30
C MET A 124 13.40 -23.42 1.32
N SER A 125 13.08 -24.67 1.00
CA SER A 125 13.77 -25.47 -0.01
C SER A 125 13.70 -24.84 -1.40
N ASP A 126 12.55 -24.26 -1.79
CA ASP A 126 12.37 -23.57 -3.07
C ASP A 126 13.24 -22.31 -3.20
N PHE A 127 13.61 -21.69 -2.07
CA PHE A 127 14.56 -20.58 -2.02
C PHE A 127 16.02 -21.05 -1.95
N GLY A 128 16.26 -22.36 -1.88
CA GLY A 128 17.59 -22.95 -1.71
C GLY A 128 18.15 -22.73 -0.30
N LEU A 129 17.30 -22.53 0.71
CA LEU A 129 17.72 -22.49 2.11
C LEU A 129 17.88 -23.92 2.63
N THR A 130 19.00 -24.18 3.29
CA THR A 130 19.36 -25.52 3.74
C THR A 130 18.64 -25.82 5.05
N PRO A 131 17.85 -26.90 5.16
CA PRO A 131 17.23 -27.27 6.43
C PRO A 131 18.29 -27.83 7.40
N CYS A 132 18.04 -27.70 8.71
CA CYS A 132 18.91 -28.27 9.73
C CYS A 132 18.70 -29.80 9.85
N PHE A 133 19.61 -30.60 9.25
CA PHE A 133 19.60 -32.07 9.36
C PHE A 133 20.35 -32.62 10.58
N GLY A 134 21.01 -31.77 11.37
CA GLY A 134 21.96 -32.21 12.39
C GLY A 134 22.14 -31.23 13.55
N VAL A 135 23.38 -30.83 13.80
CA VAL A 135 23.71 -29.76 14.74
C VAL A 135 23.43 -28.43 14.02
N PRO A 136 22.63 -27.51 14.61
CA PRO A 136 22.37 -26.21 14.00
C PRO A 136 23.66 -25.48 13.66
N LEU A 137 23.75 -24.92 12.45
CA LEU A 137 24.89 -24.11 12.05
C LEU A 137 24.93 -22.84 12.89
N ARG A 138 26.11 -22.47 13.38
CA ARG A 138 26.30 -21.19 14.05
C ARG A 138 25.98 -20.05 13.07
N ILE A 139 25.33 -19.00 13.57
CA ILE A 139 24.87 -17.86 12.74
C ILE A 139 26.04 -17.08 12.10
N ASP A 140 27.23 -17.18 12.69
CA ASP A 140 28.46 -16.56 12.18
C ASP A 140 29.14 -17.37 11.07
N ALA A 141 28.70 -18.61 10.80
CA ALA A 141 29.21 -19.39 9.68
C ALA A 141 28.87 -18.70 8.34
N PRO A 142 29.81 -18.62 7.37
CA PRO A 142 29.59 -17.90 6.11
C PRO A 142 28.31 -18.32 5.37
N MET A 143 28.02 -19.62 5.36
CA MET A 143 26.80 -20.18 4.78
C MET A 143 25.53 -19.68 5.51
N ALA A 144 25.53 -19.71 6.84
CA ALA A 144 24.41 -19.23 7.64
C ALA A 144 24.20 -17.72 7.48
N GLN A 145 25.26 -16.92 7.31
CA GLN A 145 25.14 -15.48 7.04
C GLN A 145 24.48 -15.19 5.69
N ALA A 146 24.85 -15.92 4.64
CA ALA A 146 24.23 -15.79 3.32
C ALA A 146 22.74 -16.15 3.38
N GLU A 147 22.40 -17.28 3.98
CA GLU A 147 21.00 -17.70 4.19
C GLU A 147 20.22 -16.74 5.10
N SER A 148 20.87 -16.17 6.13
CA SER A 148 20.25 -15.19 7.03
C SER A 148 19.80 -13.92 6.31
N LYS A 149 20.57 -13.43 5.34
CA LYS A 149 20.17 -12.27 4.52
C LYS A 149 18.89 -12.57 3.74
N LEU A 150 18.83 -13.75 3.14
CA LEU A 150 17.69 -14.19 2.34
C LEU A 150 16.46 -14.46 3.20
N ALA A 151 16.63 -15.17 4.32
CA ALA A 151 15.59 -15.39 5.32
C ALA A 151 15.04 -14.08 5.87
N LYS A 152 15.90 -13.08 6.14
CA LYS A 152 15.50 -11.76 6.62
C LYS A 152 14.71 -10.98 5.57
N LEU A 153 15.10 -11.05 4.30
CA LEU A 153 14.35 -10.44 3.21
C LEU A 153 12.94 -11.03 3.12
N PHE A 154 12.82 -12.36 3.13
CA PHE A 154 11.54 -13.05 3.08
C PHE A 154 10.67 -12.77 4.31
N PHE A 155 11.25 -12.83 5.51
CA PHE A 155 10.56 -12.49 6.76
C PHE A 155 9.97 -11.08 6.71
N ASN A 156 10.79 -10.09 6.32
CA ASN A 156 10.33 -8.72 6.18
C ASN A 156 9.18 -8.59 5.18
N PHE A 157 9.31 -9.23 4.01
CA PHE A 157 8.29 -9.21 2.97
C PHE A 157 6.96 -9.80 3.47
N ILE A 158 6.99 -10.99 4.08
CA ILE A 158 5.80 -11.68 4.59
C ILE A 158 5.13 -10.90 5.73
N VAL A 159 5.92 -10.36 6.68
CA VAL A 159 5.39 -9.58 7.79
C VAL A 159 4.78 -8.27 7.30
N ASP A 160 5.41 -7.58 6.34
CA ASP A 160 4.86 -6.35 5.74
C ASP A 160 3.57 -6.61 4.97
N LEU A 161 3.57 -7.63 4.13
CA LEU A 161 2.41 -8.02 3.32
C LEU A 161 1.23 -8.38 4.23
N SER A 162 1.50 -9.17 5.26
CA SER A 162 0.54 -9.55 6.30
C SER A 162 0.03 -8.34 7.07
N ALA A 163 0.91 -7.49 7.58
CA ALA A 163 0.54 -6.27 8.31
C ALA A 163 -0.34 -5.35 7.45
N ASN A 164 0.04 -5.15 6.18
CA ASN A 164 -0.74 -4.34 5.26
C ASN A 164 -2.14 -4.90 5.04
N ARG A 165 -2.25 -6.23 4.90
CA ARG A 165 -3.53 -6.90 4.77
C ARG A 165 -4.38 -6.77 6.02
N VAL A 166 -3.82 -7.01 7.20
CA VAL A 166 -4.55 -6.87 8.47
C VAL A 166 -5.14 -5.48 8.60
N TRP A 167 -4.33 -4.45 8.38
CA TRP A 167 -4.79 -3.07 8.42
C TRP A 167 -5.87 -2.76 7.37
N SER A 168 -5.79 -3.36 6.18
CA SER A 168 -6.85 -3.23 5.16
C SER A 168 -8.18 -3.85 5.60
N GLN A 169 -8.14 -4.87 6.46
CA GLN A 169 -9.30 -5.58 6.98
C GLN A 169 -9.90 -4.94 8.22
N MET A 170 -9.07 -4.34 9.09
CA MET A 170 -9.52 -3.68 10.31
C MET A 170 -10.56 -2.58 10.05
N HIS A 171 -10.48 -1.91 8.90
CA HIS A 171 -11.50 -0.95 8.47
C HIS A 171 -12.90 -1.56 8.40
N PHE A 172 -13.03 -2.75 7.79
CA PHE A 172 -14.32 -3.40 7.62
C PHE A 172 -14.87 -3.94 8.94
N GLN A 173 -13.99 -4.36 9.85
CA GLN A 173 -14.39 -4.92 11.13
C GLN A 173 -14.76 -3.86 12.18
N TRP A 174 -14.07 -2.71 12.18
CA TRP A 174 -14.14 -1.75 13.29
C TRP A 174 -14.73 -0.40 12.90
N CYS A 175 -14.81 -0.08 11.61
CA CYS A 175 -15.47 1.14 11.18
C CYS A 175 -16.93 0.83 10.83
N MET A 176 -17.84 1.59 11.42
CA MET A 176 -19.15 1.77 10.83
C MET A 176 -18.98 2.40 9.43
N PRO A 177 -20.00 2.35 8.57
CA PRO A 177 -21.09 1.38 8.61
C PRO A 177 -20.67 -0.05 8.22
N TYR A 178 -19.45 -0.25 7.72
CA TYR A 178 -18.94 -1.54 7.23
C TYR A 178 -18.97 -2.69 8.25
N ALA A 179 -18.78 -2.38 9.53
CA ALA A 179 -18.86 -3.38 10.60
C ALA A 179 -20.24 -4.09 10.64
N CYS A 180 -21.31 -3.40 10.23
CA CYS A 180 -22.67 -3.94 10.21
C CYS A 180 -22.88 -5.04 9.18
N SER A 181 -22.02 -5.17 8.15
CA SER A 181 -22.14 -6.25 7.15
C SER A 181 -22.12 -7.64 7.79
N GLN A 182 -21.58 -7.77 9.00
CA GLN A 182 -21.58 -9.01 9.78
C GLN A 182 -23.00 -9.56 10.04
N ILE A 183 -24.06 -8.77 9.85
CA ILE A 183 -25.46 -9.21 9.90
C ILE A 183 -25.77 -10.34 8.90
N PHE A 184 -25.03 -10.40 7.79
CA PHE A 184 -25.19 -11.44 6.75
C PHE A 184 -24.40 -12.72 7.03
N LEU A 185 -23.72 -12.82 8.18
CA LEU A 185 -23.03 -14.04 8.61
C LEU A 185 -24.01 -15.10 9.13
N PRO A 186 -23.60 -16.37 9.22
CA PRO A 186 -24.42 -17.44 9.81
C PRO A 186 -24.83 -17.13 11.27
N SER A 187 -26.02 -17.62 11.66
CA SER A 187 -26.67 -17.32 12.94
C SER A 187 -25.85 -17.66 14.20
N LYS A 188 -24.93 -18.62 14.11
CA LYS A 188 -24.07 -19.05 15.24
C LYS A 188 -23.22 -17.91 15.81
N GLU A 189 -22.95 -16.88 15.02
CA GLU A 189 -22.07 -15.77 15.38
C GLU A 189 -22.83 -14.51 15.81
N HIS A 190 -24.16 -14.51 15.65
CA HIS A 190 -24.99 -13.31 15.80
C HIS A 190 -24.90 -12.68 17.18
N LYS A 191 -24.79 -13.48 18.25
CA LYS A 191 -24.65 -12.95 19.62
C LYS A 191 -23.37 -12.13 19.81
N GLN A 192 -22.26 -12.58 19.24
CA GLN A 192 -20.97 -11.88 19.35
C GLN A 192 -20.99 -10.59 18.52
N VAL A 193 -21.57 -10.66 17.31
CA VAL A 193 -21.73 -9.51 16.42
C VAL A 193 -22.63 -8.46 17.04
N GLN A 194 -23.80 -8.86 17.56
CA GLN A 194 -24.75 -7.97 18.24
C GLN A 194 -24.08 -7.25 19.42
N PHE A 195 -23.37 -7.99 20.28
CA PHE A 195 -22.61 -7.40 21.39
C PHE A 195 -21.56 -6.40 20.89
N ALA A 196 -20.79 -6.75 19.87
CA ALA A 196 -19.74 -5.89 19.32
C ALA A 196 -20.31 -4.60 18.72
N LEU A 197 -21.36 -4.69 17.91
CA LEU A 197 -22.01 -3.52 17.29
C LEU A 197 -22.63 -2.61 18.36
N LYS A 198 -23.40 -3.18 19.30
CA LYS A 198 -23.98 -2.43 20.42
C LYS A 198 -22.92 -1.71 21.24
N LYS A 199 -21.85 -2.42 21.62
CA LYS A 199 -20.75 -1.83 22.41
C LYS A 199 -20.00 -0.75 21.62
N LEU A 200 -19.77 -0.94 20.32
CA LEU A 200 -19.12 0.05 19.46
C LEU A 200 -19.97 1.32 19.35
N THR A 201 -21.28 1.19 19.10
CA THR A 201 -22.21 2.32 19.04
C THR A 201 -22.28 3.08 20.37
N GLN A 202 -22.35 2.36 21.49
CA GLN A 202 -22.32 2.99 22.82
C GLN A 202 -21.00 3.73 23.08
N ALA A 203 -19.86 3.16 22.66
CA ALA A 203 -18.55 3.82 22.78
C ALA A 203 -18.47 5.11 21.95
N ILE A 204 -19.03 5.10 20.73
CA ILE A 204 -19.12 6.28 19.86
C ILE A 204 -19.96 7.38 20.53
N LEU A 205 -21.18 7.04 20.97
CA LEU A 205 -22.07 8.00 21.65
C LEU A 205 -21.46 8.54 22.94
N LYS A 206 -20.71 7.71 23.67
CA LYS A 206 -19.99 8.12 24.88
C LYS A 206 -18.87 9.12 24.56
N LEU A 207 -18.13 8.92 23.47
CA LEU A 207 -17.13 9.89 23.01
C LEU A 207 -17.77 11.23 22.63
N GLU A 208 -18.91 11.19 21.94
CA GLU A 208 -19.63 12.41 21.54
C GLU A 208 -20.07 13.23 22.76
N ARG A 209 -20.65 12.57 23.77
CA ARG A 209 -20.98 13.24 25.04
C ARG A 209 -19.75 13.82 25.70
N ALA A 210 -18.65 13.07 25.78
CA ALA A 210 -17.39 13.58 26.34
C ALA A 210 -16.86 14.80 25.56
N CYS A 211 -17.03 14.84 24.23
CA CYS A 211 -16.68 15.99 23.41
C CYS A 211 -17.59 17.20 23.66
N MET A 212 -18.88 16.99 23.92
CA MET A 212 -19.83 18.05 24.28
C MET A 212 -19.57 18.60 25.68
N ASP A 213 -19.29 17.72 26.65
CA ASP A 213 -18.99 18.08 28.03
C ASP A 213 -17.63 18.81 28.15
N GLN A 214 -16.68 18.46 27.27
CA GLN A 214 -15.32 19.02 27.24
C GLN A 214 -14.96 19.62 25.87
N PRO A 215 -15.62 20.72 25.44
CA PRO A 215 -15.43 21.27 24.10
C PRO A 215 -14.01 21.80 23.87
N LYS A 216 -13.28 22.15 24.93
CA LYS A 216 -11.89 22.63 24.88
C LYS A 216 -10.85 21.51 24.85
N ASN A 217 -11.24 20.25 25.04
CA ASN A 217 -10.30 19.13 25.03
C ASN A 217 -9.96 18.74 23.58
N VAL A 218 -8.91 19.36 23.05
CA VAL A 218 -8.47 19.18 21.65
C VAL A 218 -8.22 17.72 21.28
N LYS A 219 -7.72 16.90 22.22
CA LYS A 219 -7.42 15.48 21.96
C LYS A 219 -8.68 14.63 21.84
N LEU A 220 -9.70 14.87 22.67
CA LEU A 220 -11.01 14.22 22.52
C LEU A 220 -11.65 14.60 21.19
N GLN A 221 -11.61 15.89 20.82
CA GLN A 221 -12.12 16.37 19.54
C GLN A 221 -11.38 15.72 18.36
N ALA A 222 -10.05 15.63 18.45
CA ALA A 222 -9.23 14.97 17.43
C ALA A 222 -9.58 13.48 17.30
N LEU A 223 -9.72 12.75 18.42
CA LEU A 223 -10.13 11.35 18.42
C LEU A 223 -11.50 11.18 17.73
N HIS A 224 -12.47 12.03 18.07
CA HIS A 224 -13.80 12.00 17.46
C HIS A 224 -13.76 12.26 15.95
N GLN A 225 -12.97 13.25 15.51
CA GLN A 225 -12.77 13.54 14.08
C GLN A 225 -12.08 12.38 13.32
N ARG A 226 -11.30 11.55 14.00
CA ARG A 226 -10.66 10.38 13.39
C ARG A 226 -11.57 9.15 13.31
N LEU A 227 -12.75 9.14 13.96
CA LEU A 227 -13.72 8.05 13.83
C LEU A 227 -14.29 8.01 12.41
N ALA A 228 -13.76 7.06 11.63
CA ALA A 228 -13.86 6.94 10.18
C ALA A 228 -15.04 7.66 9.50
N THR A 229 -16.23 7.08 9.59
CA THR A 229 -17.45 7.48 8.86
C THR A 229 -18.55 7.94 9.83
N ASN A 230 -18.20 8.22 11.08
CA ASN A 230 -19.17 8.48 12.13
C ASN A 230 -20.06 9.70 11.82
N GLY A 231 -19.52 10.68 11.09
CA GLY A 231 -20.29 11.84 10.64
C GLY A 231 -21.25 11.59 9.47
N TRP A 232 -21.25 10.41 8.85
CA TRP A 232 -22.09 10.16 7.68
C TRP A 232 -23.55 9.96 8.09
N PRO A 233 -24.52 10.60 7.41
CA PRO A 233 -25.95 10.45 7.73
C PRO A 233 -26.37 8.98 7.78
N TYR A 234 -25.89 8.19 6.83
CA TYR A 234 -26.18 6.77 6.75
C TYR A 234 -25.62 5.97 7.94
N THR A 235 -24.44 6.30 8.44
CA THR A 235 -23.91 5.71 9.69
C THR A 235 -24.81 6.03 10.89
N ARG A 236 -25.35 7.24 10.95
CA ARG A 236 -26.27 7.67 12.01
C ARG A 236 -27.61 6.94 11.95
N GLU A 237 -28.16 6.79 10.76
CA GLU A 237 -29.38 6.04 10.52
C GLU A 237 -29.22 4.58 10.94
N LEU A 238 -28.11 3.93 10.57
CA LEU A 238 -27.79 2.57 11.01
C LEU A 238 -27.67 2.44 12.52
N MET A 239 -27.02 3.39 13.20
CA MET A 239 -26.93 3.36 14.66
C MET A 239 -28.30 3.57 15.31
N ALA A 240 -29.13 4.47 14.77
CA ALA A 240 -30.48 4.70 15.29
C ALA A 240 -31.38 3.47 15.11
N GLN A 241 -31.36 2.85 13.92
CA GLN A 241 -32.09 1.62 13.64
C GLN A 241 -31.57 0.44 14.47
N GLY A 242 -30.25 0.34 14.62
CA GLY A 242 -29.61 -0.65 15.47
C GLY A 242 -30.07 -0.51 16.92
N GLU A 243 -30.05 0.70 17.50
CA GLU A 243 -30.53 0.91 18.87
C GLU A 243 -32.05 0.66 19.01
N SER A 244 -32.87 1.04 18.02
CA SER A 244 -34.34 0.86 18.10
C SER A 244 -34.77 -0.62 18.09
N CYS A 245 -34.02 -1.48 17.40
CA CYS A 245 -34.24 -2.93 17.40
C CYS A 245 -33.32 -3.70 18.36
N GLU A 246 -32.64 -3.01 19.28
CA GLU A 246 -31.66 -3.58 20.22
C GLU A 246 -30.54 -4.42 19.54
N TRP A 247 -30.20 -4.05 18.31
CA TRP A 247 -29.26 -4.74 17.43
C TRP A 247 -29.69 -6.17 17.12
N ASP A 248 -30.99 -6.45 17.05
CA ASP A 248 -31.50 -7.71 16.51
C ASP A 248 -31.09 -7.87 15.04
N LEU A 249 -30.15 -8.79 14.81
CA LEU A 249 -29.60 -9.07 13.48
C LEU A 249 -30.60 -9.75 12.54
N GLN A 250 -31.76 -10.17 13.05
CA GLN A 250 -32.88 -10.68 12.25
C GLN A 250 -33.90 -9.59 11.89
N ASN A 251 -33.79 -8.37 12.44
CA ASN A 251 -34.67 -7.26 12.11
C ASN A 251 -34.55 -6.92 10.61
N GLN A 252 -35.67 -6.99 9.89
CA GLN A 252 -35.67 -6.83 8.44
C GLN A 252 -35.24 -5.42 8.00
N ASP A 253 -35.72 -4.38 8.68
CA ASP A 253 -35.38 -2.99 8.36
C ASP A 253 -33.88 -2.73 8.51
N LEU A 254 -33.25 -3.26 9.58
CA LEU A 254 -31.81 -3.17 9.77
C LEU A 254 -31.05 -3.90 8.66
N ARG A 255 -31.50 -5.11 8.29
CA ARG A 255 -30.90 -5.90 7.21
C ARG A 255 -31.02 -5.21 5.86
N ASP A 256 -32.19 -4.65 5.55
CA ASP A 256 -32.44 -3.93 4.30
C ASP A 256 -31.59 -2.66 4.22
N LEU A 257 -31.47 -1.94 5.34
CA LEU A 257 -30.59 -0.80 5.43
C LEU A 257 -29.16 -1.22 5.11
N VAL A 258 -28.58 -2.18 5.84
CA VAL A 258 -27.20 -2.66 5.60
C VAL A 258 -27.04 -3.20 4.18
N TYR A 259 -28.02 -3.94 3.65
CA TYR A 259 -28.02 -4.47 2.29
C TYR A 259 -27.87 -3.36 1.26
N ALA A 260 -28.65 -2.28 1.38
CA ALA A 260 -28.58 -1.14 0.47
C ALA A 260 -27.18 -0.51 0.39
N MET A 261 -26.38 -0.62 1.45
CA MET A 261 -24.99 -0.16 1.45
C MET A 261 -24.02 -1.16 0.83
N VAL A 262 -24.06 -2.43 1.25
CA VAL A 262 -22.97 -3.38 0.92
C VAL A 262 -23.26 -4.25 -0.29
N ALA A 263 -24.53 -4.36 -0.66
CA ALA A 263 -25.00 -5.16 -1.78
C ALA A 263 -25.22 -4.31 -3.04
N GLY A 264 -24.67 -3.08 -3.08
CA GLY A 264 -24.71 -2.24 -4.28
C GLY A 264 -24.05 -2.93 -5.49
N PRO A 265 -24.41 -2.56 -6.73
CA PRO A 265 -23.85 -3.18 -7.92
C PRO A 265 -22.31 -3.07 -7.91
N SER A 266 -21.63 -4.20 -8.11
CA SER A 266 -20.17 -4.32 -7.97
C SER A 266 -19.37 -3.46 -8.95
N GLN A 267 -20.02 -2.93 -9.99
CA GLN A 267 -19.43 -2.04 -10.98
C GLN A 267 -20.43 -0.94 -11.36
N THR A 268 -20.59 0.08 -10.51
CA THR A 268 -21.33 1.30 -10.89
C THR A 268 -20.82 1.88 -12.20
N LYS A 269 -19.50 1.81 -12.44
CA LYS A 269 -18.88 2.19 -13.71
C LYS A 269 -19.47 1.41 -14.89
N THR A 270 -19.42 0.08 -14.87
CA THR A 270 -19.91 -0.76 -15.97
C THR A 270 -21.42 -0.62 -16.15
N VAL A 271 -22.20 -0.54 -15.06
CA VAL A 271 -23.65 -0.30 -15.15
C VAL A 271 -23.94 1.04 -15.82
N LEU A 272 -23.18 2.09 -15.51
CA LEU A 272 -23.31 3.40 -16.15
C LEU A 272 -22.85 3.36 -17.61
N GLU A 273 -21.69 2.76 -17.90
CA GLU A 273 -21.14 2.62 -19.25
C GLU A 273 -22.08 1.82 -20.15
N ASP A 274 -22.61 0.69 -19.68
CA ASP A 274 -23.59 -0.13 -20.41
C ASP A 274 -24.90 0.62 -20.60
N THR A 275 -25.35 1.39 -19.61
CA THR A 275 -26.56 2.23 -19.74
C THR A 275 -26.34 3.37 -20.74
N PHE A 276 -25.17 4.00 -20.76
CA PHE A 276 -24.83 5.02 -21.75
C PHE A 276 -24.69 4.42 -23.15
N GLY A 277 -24.07 3.24 -23.27
CA GLY A 277 -23.98 2.49 -24.52
C GLY A 277 -25.37 2.10 -25.06
N TRP A 278 -26.26 1.61 -24.19
CA TRP A 278 -27.65 1.31 -24.51
C TRP A 278 -28.41 2.55 -25.01
N LEU A 279 -28.26 3.68 -24.32
CA LEU A 279 -28.87 4.95 -24.72
C LEU A 279 -28.33 5.41 -26.07
N GLN A 280 -27.03 5.29 -26.29
CA GLN A 280 -26.39 5.68 -27.55
C GLN A 280 -26.92 4.82 -28.70
N ASP A 281 -26.91 3.50 -28.56
CA ASP A 281 -27.46 2.56 -29.56
C ASP A 281 -28.95 2.84 -29.83
N SER A 282 -29.75 3.05 -28.77
CA SER A 282 -31.16 3.39 -28.89
C SER A 282 -31.39 4.71 -29.64
N ALA A 283 -30.59 5.75 -29.36
CA ALA A 283 -30.63 7.02 -30.09
C ALA A 283 -30.26 6.84 -31.57
N GLN A 284 -29.22 6.05 -31.86
CA GLN A 284 -28.76 5.78 -33.22
C GLN A 284 -29.84 5.07 -34.05
N ARG A 285 -30.57 4.13 -33.45
CA ARG A 285 -31.64 3.39 -34.14
C ARG A 285 -32.90 4.23 -34.36
N GLN A 286 -33.24 5.13 -33.45
CA GLN A 286 -34.53 5.84 -33.47
C GLN A 286 -34.46 7.27 -34.04
N SER A 287 -33.27 7.86 -34.11
CA SER A 287 -33.10 9.25 -34.51
C SER A 287 -31.89 9.41 -35.43
N LYS A 288 -32.14 9.79 -36.69
CA LYS A 288 -31.06 10.12 -37.67
C LYS A 288 -30.17 11.28 -37.20
N ALA A 289 -30.68 12.13 -36.30
CA ALA A 289 -29.95 13.25 -35.72
C ALA A 289 -29.24 12.90 -34.40
N PHE A 290 -29.33 11.65 -33.93
CA PHE A 290 -28.82 11.19 -32.64
C PHE A 290 -29.33 12.01 -31.44
N LYS A 291 -30.51 12.62 -31.58
CA LYS A 291 -31.15 13.44 -30.53
C LYS A 291 -32.30 12.68 -29.91
N MET A 292 -32.27 12.59 -28.57
CA MET A 292 -33.38 12.11 -27.74
C MET A 292 -33.78 13.20 -26.75
N SER A 293 -35.08 13.32 -26.51
CA SER A 293 -35.58 14.17 -25.42
C SER A 293 -35.06 13.67 -24.07
N ILE A 294 -35.01 14.53 -23.04
CA ILE A 294 -34.59 14.12 -21.69
C ILE A 294 -35.53 13.03 -21.14
N ALA A 295 -36.84 13.17 -21.36
CA ALA A 295 -37.83 12.17 -20.93
C ALA A 295 -37.61 10.82 -21.62
N THR A 296 -37.32 10.83 -22.91
CA THR A 296 -36.97 9.62 -23.68
C THR A 296 -35.68 8.99 -23.15
N ARG A 297 -34.62 9.79 -22.91
CA ARG A 297 -33.38 9.29 -22.28
C ARG A 297 -33.65 8.63 -20.93
N ASN A 298 -34.38 9.29 -20.05
CA ASN A 298 -34.72 8.74 -18.74
C ASN A 298 -35.50 7.43 -18.85
N ALA A 299 -36.49 7.36 -19.76
CA ALA A 299 -37.25 6.14 -19.99
C ALA A 299 -36.37 4.99 -20.50
N TYR A 300 -35.49 5.24 -21.49
CA TYR A 300 -34.55 4.23 -21.99
C TYR A 300 -33.53 3.77 -20.94
N SER A 301 -33.08 4.66 -20.06
CA SER A 301 -32.23 4.29 -18.94
C SER A 301 -32.96 3.38 -17.95
N MET A 302 -34.23 3.67 -17.66
CA MET A 302 -35.05 2.89 -16.72
C MET A 302 -35.37 1.48 -17.23
N ILE A 303 -35.44 1.28 -18.55
CA ILE A 303 -35.70 -0.03 -19.19
C ILE A 303 -34.42 -0.71 -19.72
N CYS A 304 -33.24 -0.13 -19.45
CA CYS A 304 -31.97 -0.69 -19.89
C CYS A 304 -31.81 -2.11 -19.30
N PRO A 305 -31.60 -3.19 -20.06
CA PRO A 305 -31.56 -4.52 -19.46
C PRO A 305 -30.28 -4.80 -18.64
N TYR A 306 -29.22 -4.02 -18.85
CA TYR A 306 -27.87 -4.29 -18.32
C TYR A 306 -27.71 -4.06 -16.81
N PRO A 307 -28.29 -3.00 -16.19
CA PRO A 307 -28.31 -2.87 -14.74
C PRO A 307 -28.85 -4.10 -14.02
N ALA A 308 -29.91 -4.74 -14.52
CA ALA A 308 -30.48 -5.95 -13.94
C ALA A 308 -29.51 -7.14 -14.05
N ALA A 309 -28.80 -7.28 -15.18
CA ALA A 309 -27.72 -8.27 -15.33
C ALA A 309 -26.54 -8.00 -14.37
N GLY A 310 -26.27 -6.73 -14.05
CA GLY A 310 -25.34 -6.29 -13.00
C GLY A 310 -25.88 -6.39 -11.57
N GLY A 311 -27.05 -7.00 -11.39
CA GLY A 311 -27.70 -7.19 -10.10
C GLY A 311 -28.42 -5.96 -9.55
N CYS A 312 -28.45 -4.83 -10.26
CA CYS A 312 -29.17 -3.64 -9.83
C CYS A 312 -30.67 -3.80 -10.10
N PRO A 313 -31.53 -3.89 -9.07
CA PRO A 313 -32.97 -4.01 -9.28
C PRO A 313 -33.48 -2.75 -10.00
N GLN A 314 -34.11 -2.94 -11.15
CA GLN A 314 -34.70 -1.85 -11.89
C GLN A 314 -36.14 -1.62 -11.45
N VAL A 315 -36.42 -0.39 -11.05
CA VAL A 315 -37.80 0.07 -10.93
C VAL A 315 -38.27 0.43 -12.34
N ALA A 316 -38.93 -0.51 -13.00
CA ALA A 316 -39.56 -0.25 -14.29
C ALA A 316 -40.77 0.68 -14.08
N PRO A 317 -40.91 1.76 -14.87
CA PRO A 317 -42.06 2.64 -14.78
C PRO A 317 -43.34 1.86 -15.12
N SER A 318 -44.35 1.99 -14.27
CA SER A 318 -45.68 1.45 -14.52
C SER A 318 -46.43 2.29 -15.54
N LYS A 319 -47.50 1.72 -16.13
CA LYS A 319 -48.41 2.47 -17.01
C LYS A 319 -49.02 3.70 -16.31
N ALA A 320 -49.23 3.63 -14.99
CA ALA A 320 -49.74 4.74 -14.19
C ALA A 320 -48.72 5.89 -14.10
N ASP A 321 -47.42 5.58 -14.01
CA ASP A 321 -46.36 6.60 -13.95
C ASP A 321 -46.30 7.43 -15.23
N PHE A 322 -46.44 6.79 -16.39
CA PHE A 322 -46.53 7.48 -17.67
C PHE A 322 -47.77 8.37 -17.76
N THR A 323 -48.90 7.90 -17.23
CA THR A 323 -50.17 8.65 -17.22
C THR A 323 -50.06 9.88 -16.31
N GLY A 324 -49.42 9.75 -15.15
CA GLY A 324 -49.14 10.84 -14.22
C GLY A 324 -48.18 11.89 -14.78
N LEU A 325 -47.14 11.47 -15.52
CA LEU A 325 -46.19 12.36 -16.20
C LEU A 325 -46.84 13.20 -17.31
N THR A 326 -47.84 12.65 -18.01
CA THR A 326 -48.63 13.42 -18.99
C THR A 326 -49.69 14.32 -18.35
N ALA A 327 -50.17 14.00 -17.14
CA ALA A 327 -51.24 14.72 -16.46
C ALA A 327 -50.73 15.88 -15.59
N GLN A 328 -49.57 15.75 -14.94
CA GLN A 328 -48.90 16.87 -14.31
C GLN A 328 -48.22 17.70 -15.40
N LYS A 329 -48.44 19.02 -15.41
CA LYS A 329 -47.53 19.95 -16.10
C LYS A 329 -46.15 19.79 -15.44
N ALA A 330 -45.35 18.85 -15.91
CA ALA A 330 -44.02 18.48 -15.41
C ALA A 330 -42.96 19.58 -15.62
N LEU A 331 -43.37 20.85 -15.67
CA LEU A 331 -42.54 22.03 -15.84
C LEU A 331 -41.47 22.13 -14.75
N SER A 332 -41.76 21.68 -13.52
CA SER A 332 -40.76 21.67 -12.45
C SER A 332 -39.59 20.71 -12.73
N PHE A 333 -39.86 19.54 -13.31
CA PHE A 333 -38.84 18.54 -13.67
C PHE A 333 -38.06 18.94 -14.93
N PHE A 334 -38.72 19.54 -15.93
CA PHE A 334 -38.07 20.06 -17.14
C PHE A 334 -37.18 21.29 -16.87
N ASN A 335 -37.42 22.00 -15.77
CA ASN A 335 -36.57 23.11 -15.31
C ASN A 335 -35.39 22.65 -14.45
N LEU A 336 -35.33 21.38 -14.04
CA LEU A 336 -34.12 20.82 -13.44
C LEU A 336 -33.08 20.70 -14.55
N LYS A 337 -32.18 21.68 -14.62
CA LYS A 337 -31.00 21.58 -15.48
C LYS A 337 -30.24 20.31 -15.06
N PRO A 338 -29.89 19.42 -16.00
CA PRO A 338 -28.95 18.33 -15.72
C PRO A 338 -27.73 18.90 -15.02
N PHE A 339 -27.12 18.15 -14.10
CA PHE A 339 -25.87 18.57 -13.50
C PHE A 339 -24.85 18.85 -14.61
N ASP A 340 -24.47 20.11 -14.72
CA ASP A 340 -23.47 20.63 -15.62
C ASP A 340 -22.45 21.32 -14.73
N SER A 341 -21.22 20.82 -14.73
CA SER A 341 -20.13 21.31 -13.89
C SER A 341 -19.84 22.80 -14.10
N ARG A 342 -20.31 23.38 -15.20
CA ARG A 342 -20.13 24.81 -15.53
C ARG A 342 -21.35 25.67 -15.19
N SER A 343 -22.56 25.10 -15.05
CA SER A 343 -23.80 25.88 -14.97
C SER A 343 -24.76 25.50 -13.84
N THR A 344 -24.54 24.38 -13.16
CA THR A 344 -25.31 24.02 -11.97
C THR A 344 -24.77 24.78 -10.76
N SER A 345 -25.56 25.72 -10.24
CA SER A 345 -25.23 26.44 -9.01
C SER A 345 -25.10 25.44 -7.86
N VAL A 346 -23.90 25.32 -7.30
CA VAL A 346 -23.66 24.57 -6.07
C VAL A 346 -24.56 25.20 -4.99
N PRO A 347 -25.32 24.41 -4.22
CA PRO A 347 -26.17 24.96 -3.18
C PRO A 347 -25.29 25.84 -2.27
N VAL A 348 -25.70 27.09 -2.10
CA VAL A 348 -25.02 28.10 -1.29
C VAL A 348 -25.77 28.26 0.03
N ASP A 349 -25.07 28.56 1.12
CA ASP A 349 -25.68 28.82 2.41
C ASP A 349 -26.46 30.16 2.39
N SER A 350 -27.12 30.49 3.50
CA SER A 350 -27.87 31.75 3.63
C SER A 350 -27.01 33.02 3.47
N LYS A 351 -25.68 32.89 3.37
CA LYS A 351 -24.73 33.98 3.14
C LYS A 351 -24.15 33.97 1.71
N GLY A 352 -24.65 33.12 0.83
CA GLY A 352 -24.19 33.03 -0.56
C GLY A 352 -22.83 32.34 -0.73
N SER A 353 -22.27 31.75 0.34
CA SER A 353 -21.08 30.91 0.23
C SER A 353 -21.50 29.55 -0.28
N PRO A 354 -20.76 28.89 -1.20
CA PRO A 354 -21.05 27.49 -1.52
C PRO A 354 -21.11 26.72 -0.20
N LEU A 355 -22.18 25.93 0.02
CA LEU A 355 -22.32 25.06 1.20
C LEU A 355 -21.12 24.13 1.37
N MET A 356 -20.30 23.98 0.32
CA MET A 356 -19.02 23.33 0.32
C MET A 356 -17.93 24.23 -0.27
N THR A 357 -17.28 25.04 0.57
CA THR A 357 -15.99 25.64 0.19
C THR A 357 -14.92 24.53 0.09
N ALA A 358 -13.85 24.73 -0.69
CA ALA A 358 -12.74 23.77 -0.73
C ALA A 358 -12.12 23.55 0.66
N GLU A 359 -12.16 24.57 1.52
CA GLU A 359 -11.78 24.50 2.92
C GLU A 359 -12.78 23.68 3.74
N LEU A 360 -14.08 23.82 3.51
CA LEU A 360 -15.12 22.94 4.07
C LEU A 360 -14.97 21.51 3.56
N LEU A 361 -14.64 21.27 2.29
CA LEU A 361 -14.38 19.93 1.77
C LEU A 361 -13.12 19.34 2.40
N GLN A 362 -12.03 20.09 2.51
CA GLN A 362 -10.79 19.60 3.13
C GLN A 362 -10.91 19.42 4.65
N ASN A 363 -11.75 20.21 5.33
CA ASN A 363 -11.95 20.17 6.77
C ASN A 363 -13.12 19.27 7.20
N HIS A 364 -14.17 19.10 6.40
CA HIS A 364 -15.33 18.24 6.68
C HIS A 364 -15.26 16.89 5.97
N TRP A 365 -14.68 16.79 4.77
CA TRP A 365 -14.53 15.51 4.09
C TRP A 365 -13.17 14.94 4.47
N ARG A 366 -13.21 13.90 5.30
CA ARG A 366 -12.03 13.13 5.71
C ARG A 366 -11.19 12.79 4.48
N LYS A 367 -9.86 12.92 4.63
CA LYS A 367 -8.90 12.44 3.62
C LYS A 367 -9.27 11.00 3.24
N ALA A 368 -9.70 10.80 1.99
CA ALA A 368 -10.00 9.48 1.50
C ALA A 368 -8.72 8.65 1.42
N GLY A 369 -8.86 7.33 1.50
CA GLY A 369 -7.77 6.40 1.22
C GLY A 369 -7.28 5.60 2.41
N PHE A 370 -6.23 4.83 2.14
CA PHE A 370 -5.78 3.73 2.97
C PHE A 370 -5.35 4.15 4.38
N TYR A 371 -4.52 5.20 4.49
CA TYR A 371 -4.01 5.66 5.78
C TYR A 371 -5.14 6.11 6.71
N ALA A 372 -6.07 6.90 6.17
CA ALA A 372 -7.23 7.35 6.93
C ALA A 372 -8.00 6.15 7.46
N ASN A 373 -8.31 5.15 6.61
CA ASN A 373 -9.03 3.94 7.01
C ASN A 373 -8.36 3.18 8.16
N ARG A 374 -7.02 3.07 8.17
CA ARG A 374 -6.27 2.49 9.29
C ARG A 374 -6.46 3.26 10.58
N GLU A 375 -6.29 4.57 10.51
CA GLU A 375 -6.43 5.45 11.66
C GLU A 375 -7.85 5.41 12.22
N GLY A 376 -8.86 5.37 11.35
CA GLY A 376 -10.25 5.25 11.76
C GLY A 376 -10.57 3.91 12.43
N ALA A 377 -9.99 2.82 11.94
CA ALA A 377 -10.12 1.52 12.59
C ALA A 377 -9.42 1.48 13.95
N ALA A 378 -8.22 2.06 14.05
CA ALA A 378 -7.48 2.17 15.30
C ALA A 378 -8.22 3.05 16.32
N ALA A 379 -8.80 4.17 15.89
CA ALA A 379 -9.61 5.04 16.74
C ALA A 379 -10.87 4.33 17.24
N SER A 380 -11.60 3.63 16.35
CA SER A 380 -12.75 2.79 16.72
C SER A 380 -12.38 1.71 17.74
N ALA A 381 -11.27 1.02 17.53
CA ALA A 381 -10.79 0.00 18.46
C ALA A 381 -10.40 0.58 19.82
N PHE A 382 -9.77 1.75 19.82
CA PHE A 382 -9.42 2.46 21.05
C PHE A 382 -10.67 2.85 21.84
N ILE A 383 -11.67 3.49 21.22
CA ILE A 383 -12.89 3.88 21.94
C ILE A 383 -13.63 2.64 22.46
N PHE A 384 -13.65 1.55 21.70
CA PHE A 384 -14.28 0.30 22.10
C PHE A 384 -13.64 -0.28 23.36
N MET A 385 -12.32 -0.17 23.48
CA MET A 385 -11.57 -0.69 24.62
C MET A 385 -11.57 0.25 25.84
N PHE A 386 -11.53 1.56 25.63
CA PHE A 386 -11.33 2.55 26.70
C PHE A 386 -12.57 3.37 27.05
N ALA A 387 -13.73 3.10 26.44
CA ALA A 387 -14.99 3.76 26.75
C ALA A 387 -15.31 3.68 28.25
N ASP A 388 -15.15 2.53 28.90
CA ASP A 388 -15.49 2.33 30.32
C ASP A 388 -14.65 3.24 31.25
N SER A 389 -13.40 3.51 30.86
CA SER A 389 -12.49 4.41 31.57
C SER A 389 -12.67 5.90 31.24
N ASN A 390 -13.75 6.28 30.55
CA ASN A 390 -13.98 7.64 30.04
C ASN A 390 -12.78 8.18 29.23
N PHE A 391 -12.11 7.30 28.48
CA PHE A 391 -10.94 7.65 27.67
C PHE A 391 -9.77 8.26 28.46
N ALA A 392 -9.65 7.97 29.77
CA ALA A 392 -8.61 8.54 30.64
C ALA A 392 -7.17 8.29 30.14
N SER A 393 -6.97 7.25 29.33
CA SER A 393 -5.66 6.92 28.75
C SER A 393 -5.36 7.59 27.41
N LEU A 394 -6.25 8.44 26.88
CA LEU A 394 -6.08 9.06 25.56
C LEU A 394 -4.79 9.87 25.46
N ASP A 395 -4.40 10.56 26.53
CA ASP A 395 -3.16 11.34 26.55
C ASP A 395 -1.89 10.50 26.43
N LYS A 396 -1.97 9.22 26.79
CA LYS A 396 -0.83 8.29 26.87
C LYS A 396 -0.79 7.29 25.72
N ILE A 397 -1.78 7.30 24.82
CA ILE A 397 -1.90 6.29 23.77
C ILE A 397 -0.77 6.33 22.76
N TRP A 398 -0.09 7.47 22.64
CA TRP A 398 1.11 7.62 21.82
C TRP A 398 2.20 6.61 22.21
N ALA A 399 2.22 6.13 23.47
CA ALA A 399 3.18 5.12 23.94
C ALA A 399 3.05 3.79 23.18
N GLY A 400 1.93 3.56 22.47
CA GLY A 400 1.81 2.48 21.50
C GLY A 400 2.79 2.55 20.33
N SER A 401 3.33 3.72 19.98
CA SER A 401 4.36 3.87 18.94
C SER A 401 5.70 3.25 19.34
N LEU A 402 5.90 2.90 20.61
CA LEU A 402 7.08 2.19 21.08
C LEU A 402 7.09 0.70 20.67
N LEU A 403 5.96 0.20 20.17
CA LEU A 403 5.80 -1.16 19.64
C LEU A 403 6.26 -1.21 18.18
N VAL A 404 7.56 -1.00 17.96
CA VAL A 404 8.26 -0.97 16.66
C VAL A 404 7.89 -2.17 15.79
N HIS A 405 7.69 -1.92 14.51
CA HIS A 405 7.26 -2.92 13.55
C HIS A 405 8.29 -4.04 13.38
N ARG A 406 7.83 -5.29 13.27
CA ARG A 406 8.62 -6.54 13.12
C ARG A 406 9.41 -6.97 14.35
N GLU A 407 9.24 -6.29 15.47
CA GLU A 407 9.88 -6.63 16.74
C GLU A 407 8.99 -7.52 17.62
N VAL A 408 9.63 -8.21 18.57
CA VAL A 408 8.96 -9.12 19.49
C VAL A 408 8.76 -8.46 20.85
N TYR A 409 7.54 -8.60 21.39
CA TYR A 409 7.16 -8.05 22.68
C TYR A 409 6.52 -9.11 23.58
N LEU A 410 6.88 -9.12 24.86
CA LEU A 410 6.17 -9.85 25.91
C LEU A 410 5.16 -8.93 26.57
N ASN A 411 3.91 -9.38 26.67
CA ASN A 411 2.94 -8.77 27.57
C ASN A 411 3.04 -9.46 28.94
N THR A 412 3.64 -8.80 29.92
CA THR A 412 3.91 -9.34 31.27
C THR A 412 2.65 -9.72 32.03
N ARG A 413 1.52 -9.04 31.77
CA ARG A 413 0.23 -9.36 32.41
C ARG A 413 -0.36 -10.67 31.92
N SER A 414 -0.21 -10.97 30.63
CA SER A 414 -0.78 -12.18 30.02
C SER A 414 0.23 -13.32 29.85
N GLY A 415 1.53 -13.05 30.01
CA GLY A 415 2.61 -13.99 29.73
C GLY A 415 2.77 -14.35 28.24
N ARG A 416 2.09 -13.63 27.33
CA ARG A 416 2.07 -13.94 25.89
C ARG A 416 3.06 -13.09 25.12
N SER A 417 3.76 -13.71 24.18
CA SER A 417 4.66 -13.05 23.23
C SER A 417 3.94 -12.69 21.94
N TRP A 418 4.31 -11.56 21.35
CA TRP A 418 3.65 -10.97 20.20
C TRP A 418 4.68 -10.41 19.22
N LEU A 419 4.47 -10.63 17.92
CA LEU A 419 5.20 -9.96 16.83
C LEU A 419 4.44 -8.71 16.42
N SER A 420 5.05 -7.53 16.56
CA SER A 420 4.40 -6.27 16.19
C SER A 420 4.23 -6.14 14.67
N MET A 421 3.00 -5.90 14.25
CA MET A 421 2.60 -5.56 12.87
C MET A 421 2.44 -4.04 12.69
N GLY A 422 3.01 -3.26 13.62
CA GLY A 422 3.05 -1.80 13.57
C GLY A 422 1.91 -1.12 14.33
N PHE A 423 2.09 0.18 14.52
CA PHE A 423 1.20 1.07 15.27
C PHE A 423 0.64 2.17 14.38
N PHE A 424 -0.64 2.49 14.53
CA PHE A 424 -1.31 3.59 13.82
C PHE A 424 -2.13 4.43 14.78
N SER A 425 -1.60 5.59 15.15
CA SER A 425 -2.19 6.67 15.98
C SER A 425 -2.72 6.29 17.36
N TYR A 426 -3.60 5.30 17.45
CA TYR A 426 -4.35 4.91 18.64
C TYR A 426 -4.22 3.42 19.01
N ALA A 427 -3.76 2.57 18.09
CA ALA A 427 -3.66 1.13 18.33
C ALA A 427 -2.48 0.50 17.59
N GLY A 428 -1.86 -0.49 18.23
CA GLY A 428 -0.95 -1.42 17.58
C GLY A 428 -1.70 -2.65 17.10
N VAL A 429 -1.19 -3.33 16.09
CA VAL A 429 -1.62 -4.68 15.73
C VAL A 429 -0.46 -5.62 15.95
N ALA A 430 -0.71 -6.82 16.46
CA ALA A 430 0.32 -7.82 16.59
C ALA A 430 -0.18 -9.24 16.35
N TYR A 431 0.75 -10.11 15.98
CA TYR A 431 0.51 -11.53 15.75
C TYR A 431 1.06 -12.34 16.94
N PRO A 432 0.27 -13.28 17.51
CA PRO A 432 0.72 -14.04 18.67
C PRO A 432 1.83 -15.04 18.31
N LEU A 433 2.84 -15.12 19.17
CA LEU A 433 3.97 -16.05 19.07
C LEU A 433 3.88 -17.14 20.14
N GLN A 434 4.42 -18.32 19.83
CA GLN A 434 4.69 -19.37 20.80
C GLN A 434 6.17 -19.31 21.18
N ALA A 435 6.44 -18.99 22.44
CA ALA A 435 7.77 -19.11 23.04
C ALA A 435 8.05 -20.58 23.38
N MET A 436 9.25 -21.05 23.10
CA MET A 436 9.73 -22.39 23.45
C MET A 436 11.16 -22.26 23.97
N ASN A 437 11.49 -23.07 24.97
CA ASN A 437 12.87 -23.28 25.38
C ASN A 437 13.37 -24.52 24.66
N VAL A 438 14.53 -24.41 24.02
CA VAL A 438 15.15 -25.50 23.29
C VAL A 438 16.55 -25.70 23.84
N ALA A 439 16.89 -26.93 24.19
CA ALA A 439 18.26 -27.27 24.60
C ALA A 439 19.22 -27.02 23.43
N THR A 440 20.30 -26.30 23.69
CA THR A 440 21.42 -26.18 22.74
C THR A 440 22.07 -27.55 22.54
N GLY A 441 22.81 -27.72 21.44
CA GLY A 441 23.37 -29.01 21.02
C GLY A 441 24.21 -29.74 22.08
N ASP A 442 24.71 -29.02 23.08
CA ASP A 442 25.52 -29.55 24.18
C ASP A 442 24.68 -29.94 25.42
N GLY A 443 23.37 -29.66 25.42
CA GLY A 443 22.44 -30.02 26.49
C GLY A 443 22.57 -29.19 27.78
N VAL A 444 23.49 -28.22 27.83
CA VAL A 444 23.80 -27.44 29.04
C VAL A 444 23.02 -26.13 29.12
N GLU A 445 22.68 -25.51 27.99
CA GLU A 445 21.98 -24.21 27.97
C GLU A 445 20.62 -24.31 27.26
N GLU A 446 19.57 -23.74 27.85
CA GLU A 446 18.28 -23.57 27.19
C GLU A 446 18.27 -22.23 26.44
N GLU A 447 18.15 -22.27 25.12
CA GLU A 447 17.87 -21.08 24.32
C GLU A 447 16.37 -20.87 24.18
N ARG A 448 15.92 -19.63 24.35
CA ARG A 448 14.53 -19.26 24.12
C ARG A 448 14.33 -18.81 22.68
N VAL A 449 13.43 -19.51 21.98
CA VAL A 449 13.07 -19.25 20.58
C VAL A 449 11.58 -19.00 20.45
N PHE A 450 11.20 -18.22 19.45
CA PHE A 450 9.82 -17.89 19.13
C PHE A 450 9.47 -18.43 17.76
N LYS A 451 8.36 -19.15 17.70
CA LYS A 451 7.68 -19.51 16.44
C LYS A 451 6.34 -18.80 16.34
N LEU A 452 5.86 -18.67 15.12
CA LEU A 452 4.50 -18.26 14.87
C LEU A 452 3.55 -19.30 15.46
N LYS A 453 2.54 -18.84 16.19
CA LYS A 453 1.49 -19.74 16.67
C LYS A 453 0.57 -20.09 15.50
N PHE A 454 0.36 -21.38 15.29
CA PHE A 454 -0.59 -21.90 14.31
C PHE A 454 -1.66 -22.71 15.02
N GLY A 455 -2.92 -22.50 14.63
CA GLY A 455 -4.06 -23.22 15.18
C GLY A 455 -5.36 -22.45 14.95
N ASP A 456 -6.47 -23.18 14.98
CA ASP A 456 -7.80 -22.62 14.78
C ASP A 456 -8.06 -21.51 15.81
N GLY A 457 -8.35 -20.30 15.30
CA GLY A 457 -8.57 -19.11 16.12
C GLY A 457 -7.33 -18.24 16.38
N THR A 458 -6.14 -18.61 15.89
CA THR A 458 -4.98 -17.72 15.97
C THR A 458 -5.10 -16.62 14.92
N LYS A 459 -5.29 -15.38 15.37
CA LYS A 459 -5.43 -14.22 14.49
C LYS A 459 -4.67 -12.99 15.02
N PRO A 460 -4.23 -12.09 14.12
CA PRO A 460 -3.78 -10.75 14.50
C PRO A 460 -4.79 -10.07 15.42
N SER A 461 -4.32 -9.35 16.42
CA SER A 461 -5.17 -8.67 17.40
C SER A 461 -4.67 -7.24 17.63
N PHE A 462 -5.59 -6.35 18.00
CA PHE A 462 -5.19 -5.05 18.50
C PHE A 462 -4.48 -5.18 19.85
N ILE A 463 -3.42 -4.42 20.00
CA ILE A 463 -2.67 -4.26 21.23
C ILE A 463 -2.58 -2.77 21.57
N PHE A 464 -2.66 -2.47 22.87
CA PHE A 464 -2.65 -1.12 23.38
C PHE A 464 -1.55 -0.97 24.41
N ASN A 465 -0.73 0.06 24.25
CA ASN A 465 0.20 0.50 25.27
C ASN A 465 -0.13 1.95 25.63
N THR A 466 -0.27 2.20 26.93
CA THR A 466 -0.63 3.51 27.49
C THR A 466 0.37 3.97 28.55
N ASP A 467 1.54 3.33 28.57
CA ASP A 467 2.61 3.61 29.51
C ASP A 467 3.96 3.49 28.81
N ALA A 468 4.73 4.56 28.83
CA ALA A 468 6.09 4.60 28.29
C ALA A 468 7.15 4.26 29.36
N GLY A 469 6.79 4.27 30.64
CA GLY A 469 7.70 4.01 31.74
C GLY A 469 7.97 2.53 31.99
N GLU A 470 8.75 2.26 33.03
CA GLU A 470 9.14 0.89 33.44
C GLU A 470 7.94 0.01 33.81
N GLN A 471 6.83 0.65 34.23
CA GLN A 471 5.56 0.01 34.61
C GLN A 471 4.72 -0.45 33.41
N SER A 472 5.19 -0.19 32.18
CA SER A 472 4.53 -0.71 30.99
C SER A 472 4.38 -2.24 31.07
N PRO A 473 3.18 -2.78 30.78
CA PRO A 473 2.97 -4.22 30.75
C PRO A 473 3.65 -4.89 29.55
N TRP A 474 4.30 -4.11 28.70
CA TRP A 474 4.98 -4.57 27.51
C TRP A 474 6.49 -4.46 27.72
N LYS A 475 7.21 -5.55 27.40
CA LYS A 475 8.67 -5.58 27.38
C LYS A 475 9.13 -6.03 26.01
N HIS A 476 10.12 -5.34 25.45
CA HIS A 476 10.76 -5.77 24.21
C HIS A 476 11.59 -7.01 24.48
N ILE A 477 11.60 -7.93 23.53
CA ILE A 477 12.47 -9.11 23.55
C ILE A 477 13.46 -8.93 22.39
N PRO A 478 14.74 -8.65 22.65
CA PRO A 478 15.75 -8.63 21.61
C PRO A 478 15.80 -9.98 20.92
N THR A 479 15.59 -9.99 19.60
CA THR A 479 15.60 -11.23 18.81
C THR A 479 16.47 -11.10 17.58
N VAL A 480 17.03 -12.24 17.15
CA VAL A 480 17.65 -12.41 15.83
C VAL A 480 16.89 -13.47 15.05
N LEU A 481 16.71 -13.23 13.75
CA LEU A 481 16.12 -14.22 12.86
C LEU A 481 17.16 -15.31 12.56
N LEU A 482 16.79 -16.57 12.78
CA LEU A 482 17.59 -17.72 12.41
C LEU A 482 17.10 -18.30 11.08
N PRO A 483 17.99 -18.48 10.08
CA PRO A 483 17.66 -19.26 8.89
C PRO A 483 17.44 -20.74 9.25
N PRO A 484 16.81 -21.54 8.37
CA PRO A 484 16.53 -22.95 8.65
C PRO A 484 17.75 -23.79 9.03
N CYS A 485 18.93 -23.51 8.47
CA CYS A 485 20.17 -24.22 8.79
C CYS A 485 20.70 -23.94 10.21
N SER A 486 20.33 -22.81 10.80
CA SER A 486 20.68 -22.40 12.16
C SER A 486 19.54 -22.59 13.16
N ALA A 487 18.35 -22.94 12.69
CA ALA A 487 17.21 -23.16 13.56
C ALA A 487 17.42 -24.44 14.41
N PRO A 488 16.87 -24.49 15.65
CA PRO A 488 16.96 -25.70 16.45
C PRO A 488 16.28 -26.91 15.77
N ARG A 489 16.58 -28.12 16.24
CA ARG A 489 15.97 -29.34 15.69
C ARG A 489 14.43 -29.31 15.83
N GLY A 490 13.74 -29.77 14.78
CA GLY A 490 12.28 -29.78 14.70
C GLY A 490 11.65 -28.49 14.17
N PHE A 491 12.47 -27.51 13.75
CA PHE A 491 12.00 -26.33 13.05
C PHE A 491 12.20 -26.52 11.54
N GLU A 492 11.11 -26.36 10.80
CA GLU A 492 11.07 -26.53 9.34
C GLU A 492 11.33 -25.22 8.58
N GLY A 493 11.20 -24.07 9.25
CA GLY A 493 11.39 -22.75 8.64
C GLY A 493 12.19 -21.79 9.51
N VAL A 494 11.96 -20.49 9.31
CA VAL A 494 12.64 -19.45 10.08
C VAL A 494 12.07 -19.37 11.50
N CYS A 495 12.93 -19.05 12.46
CA CYS A 495 12.51 -18.77 13.84
C CYS A 495 13.24 -17.54 14.39
N LEU A 496 12.73 -16.97 15.48
CA LEU A 496 13.31 -15.82 16.14
C LEU A 496 13.97 -16.29 17.44
N ARG A 497 15.29 -16.15 17.57
CA ARG A 497 16.02 -16.48 18.80
C ARG A 497 16.17 -15.26 19.68
N GLN A 498 15.89 -15.39 20.97
CA GLN A 498 16.15 -14.33 21.94
C GLN A 498 17.67 -14.11 22.09
N THR A 499 18.15 -12.89 21.90
CA THR A 499 19.58 -12.55 21.96
C THR A 499 20.00 -11.87 23.26
N GLY A 500 19.04 -11.40 24.06
CA GLY A 500 19.34 -10.66 25.29
C GLY A 500 18.19 -10.65 26.28
N PRO A 501 18.39 -10.05 27.46
CA PRO A 501 17.33 -9.89 28.45
C PRO A 501 16.19 -9.02 27.90
N GLN A 502 15.01 -9.17 28.48
CA GLN A 502 13.86 -8.33 28.14
C GLN A 502 14.17 -6.86 28.46
N GLN A 503 13.83 -5.96 27.54
CA GLN A 503 14.14 -4.54 27.65
C GLN A 503 12.87 -3.71 27.83
N GLU A 504 13.05 -2.53 28.41
CA GLU A 504 12.00 -1.50 28.45
C GLU A 504 11.73 -0.95 27.05
N LEU A 505 10.46 -0.63 26.81
CA LEU A 505 10.01 -0.20 25.48
C LEU A 505 10.74 1.05 24.96
N VAL A 506 10.94 2.05 25.82
CA VAL A 506 11.60 3.30 25.42
C VAL A 506 13.05 3.04 25.01
N ARG A 507 13.81 2.32 25.84
CA ARG A 507 15.19 1.92 25.53
C ARG A 507 15.27 1.15 24.22
N ALA A 508 14.44 0.13 24.05
CA ALA A 508 14.42 -0.68 22.84
C ALA A 508 14.08 0.15 21.60
N ALA A 509 13.05 1.00 21.65
CA ALA A 509 12.65 1.82 20.52
C ALA A 509 13.70 2.86 20.12
N ILE A 510 14.43 3.43 21.10
CA ILE A 510 15.58 4.31 20.84
C ILE A 510 16.72 3.54 20.16
N LEU A 511 17.09 2.36 20.66
CA LEU A 511 18.14 1.51 20.06
C LEU A 511 17.81 1.10 18.61
N LEU A 512 16.53 0.87 18.33
CA LEU A 512 16.02 0.55 17.00
C LEU A 512 15.98 1.77 16.06
N GLY A 513 16.15 2.99 16.60
CA GLY A 513 16.14 4.23 15.83
C GLY A 513 14.74 4.70 15.45
N GLU A 514 13.73 4.41 16.27
CA GLU A 514 12.35 4.82 16.01
C GLU A 514 12.22 6.36 15.92
N ASN A 515 11.43 6.82 14.97
CA ASN A 515 11.34 8.25 14.65
C ASN A 515 10.22 8.92 15.44
N PHE A 516 10.56 9.45 16.61
CA PHE A 516 9.60 10.14 17.47
C PHE A 516 9.29 11.56 17.01
N THR A 517 8.05 12.00 17.22
CA THR A 517 7.69 13.41 17.13
C THR A 517 8.34 14.20 18.27
N ARG A 518 8.44 15.53 18.09
CA ARG A 518 8.96 16.41 19.15
C ARG A 518 8.19 16.25 20.46
N ASP A 519 6.86 16.17 20.38
CA ASP A 519 6.00 16.04 21.56
C ASP A 519 6.23 14.69 22.26
N GLN A 520 6.39 13.60 21.51
CA GLN A 520 6.72 12.29 22.09
C GLN A 520 8.08 12.30 22.81
N LEU A 521 9.11 12.95 22.23
CA LEU A 521 10.41 13.08 22.90
C LEU A 521 10.31 13.90 24.20
N VAL A 522 9.52 14.98 24.21
CA VAL A 522 9.24 15.76 25.42
C VAL A 522 8.54 14.92 26.48
N GLU A 523 7.54 14.12 26.09
CA GLU A 523 6.84 13.22 27.00
C GLU A 523 7.76 12.11 27.53
N ILE A 524 8.63 11.54 26.69
CA ILE A 524 9.65 10.56 27.12
C ILE A 524 10.55 11.16 28.20
N LEU A 525 11.16 12.32 27.94
CA LEU A 525 12.04 13.00 28.91
C LEU A 525 11.29 13.37 30.20
N SER A 526 10.05 13.84 30.08
CA SER A 526 9.21 14.20 31.23
C SER A 526 8.86 12.97 32.07
N SER A 527 8.55 11.83 31.43
CA SER A 527 8.23 10.58 32.12
C SER A 527 9.45 9.95 32.82
N ALA A 528 10.64 10.14 32.26
CA ALA A 528 11.90 9.69 32.84
C ALA A 528 12.51 10.69 33.84
N SER A 529 11.83 11.82 34.11
CA SER A 529 12.30 12.87 35.02
C SER A 529 13.73 13.36 34.71
N VAL A 530 14.04 13.51 33.41
CA VAL A 530 15.37 13.95 32.96
C VAL A 530 15.51 15.46 33.16
N GLU A 531 16.49 15.88 33.97
CA GLU A 531 16.85 17.29 34.09
C GLU A 531 17.61 17.75 32.84
N THR A 532 17.03 18.67 32.07
CA THR A 532 17.65 19.27 30.90
C THR A 532 17.94 20.75 31.16
N GLU A 533 19.08 21.27 30.66
CA GLU A 533 19.49 22.67 30.84
C GLU A 533 18.42 23.67 30.37
N LYS A 534 17.73 23.32 29.28
CA LYS A 534 16.59 24.06 28.73
C LYS A 534 15.32 23.28 29.02
N ARG A 535 14.18 23.98 29.17
CA ARG A 535 12.88 23.30 29.25
C ARG A 535 12.66 22.47 27.97
N PRO A 536 12.26 21.19 28.04
CA PRO A 536 12.11 20.34 26.85
C PRO A 536 11.25 20.97 25.74
N LYS A 537 10.21 21.74 26.13
CA LYS A 537 9.33 22.47 25.20
C LYS A 537 10.01 23.59 24.39
N SER A 538 11.20 24.07 24.77
CA SER A 538 11.96 25.06 24.00
C SER A 538 13.08 24.45 23.15
N MET A 539 13.40 23.17 23.35
CA MET A 539 14.46 22.48 22.62
C MET A 539 14.01 22.08 21.21
N ARG A 540 14.95 22.07 20.25
CA ARG A 540 14.76 21.54 18.90
C ARG A 540 14.79 20.00 18.95
N LYS A 541 14.23 19.35 17.93
CA LYS A 541 14.20 17.87 17.87
C LYS A 541 15.59 17.22 18.01
N PRO A 542 16.66 17.66 17.32
CA PRO A 542 17.99 17.06 17.50
C PRO A 542 18.52 17.19 18.93
N GLU A 543 18.30 18.33 19.60
CA GLU A 543 18.69 18.53 21.01
C GLU A 543 17.92 17.58 21.94
N LEU A 544 16.63 17.34 21.66
CA LEU A 544 15.80 16.39 22.41
C LEU A 544 16.26 14.94 22.20
N VAL A 545 16.59 14.58 20.95
CA VAL A 545 17.13 13.24 20.63
C VAL A 545 18.46 13.03 21.33
N GLU A 546 19.34 14.02 21.32
CA GLU A 546 20.61 13.97 22.04
C GLU A 546 20.41 13.78 23.55
N ALA A 547 19.54 14.57 24.18
CA ALA A 547 19.22 14.43 25.60
C ALA A 547 18.64 13.04 25.94
N VAL A 548 17.75 12.51 25.09
CA VAL A 548 17.18 11.16 25.24
C VAL A 548 18.26 10.09 25.13
N VAL A 549 19.09 10.13 24.09
CA VAL A 549 20.16 9.14 23.88
C VAL A 549 21.17 9.19 25.02
N GLN A 550 21.60 10.38 25.44
CA GLN A 550 22.55 10.55 26.53
C GLN A 550 21.99 10.04 27.87
N HIS A 551 20.70 10.24 28.13
CA HIS A 551 20.06 9.78 29.36
C HIS A 551 19.91 8.26 29.41
N PHE A 552 19.41 7.64 28.34
CA PHE A 552 19.15 6.21 28.33
C PHE A 552 20.41 5.37 28.06
N PHE A 553 21.42 5.93 27.39
CA PHE A 553 22.62 5.22 26.96
C PHE A 553 23.91 6.00 27.28
N PRO A 554 24.15 6.40 28.53
CA PRO A 554 25.35 7.17 28.91
C PRO A 554 26.65 6.39 28.66
N ASP A 555 26.59 5.06 28.77
CA ASP A 555 27.76 4.18 28.71
C ASP A 555 28.10 3.71 27.27
N LEU A 556 27.25 4.00 26.28
CA LEU A 556 27.54 3.61 24.90
C LEU A 556 28.66 4.46 24.30
N PRO A 557 29.54 3.89 23.45
CA PRO A 557 30.52 4.66 22.71
C PRO A 557 29.87 5.80 21.93
N LYS A 558 30.57 6.95 21.85
CA LYS A 558 30.05 8.14 21.17
C LYS A 558 29.63 7.86 19.72
N GLU A 559 30.37 7.01 19.01
CA GLU A 559 30.05 6.59 17.65
C GLU A 559 28.70 5.87 17.55
N GLU A 560 28.39 4.98 18.50
CA GLU A 560 27.11 4.28 18.56
C GLU A 560 25.96 5.22 18.93
N GLN A 561 26.20 6.13 19.89
CA GLN A 561 25.23 7.18 20.23
C GLN A 561 24.92 8.06 19.03
N ASP A 562 25.93 8.49 18.28
CA ASP A 562 25.77 9.33 17.10
C ASP A 562 25.04 8.58 15.97
N SER A 563 25.28 7.27 15.81
CA SER A 563 24.51 6.41 14.89
C SER A 563 23.03 6.30 15.29
N ILE A 564 22.72 6.18 16.59
CA ILE A 564 21.34 6.19 17.08
C ILE A 564 20.69 7.56 16.82
N LYS A 565 21.38 8.66 17.16
CA LYS A 565 20.91 10.03 16.91
C LYS A 565 20.63 10.25 15.43
N GLU A 566 21.51 9.78 14.54
CA GLU A 566 21.32 9.87 13.09
C GLU A 566 20.06 9.12 12.65
N ARG A 567 19.85 7.87 13.11
CA ARG A 567 18.65 7.09 12.77
C ARG A 567 17.35 7.75 13.26
N MET A 568 17.34 8.30 14.48
CA MET A 568 16.17 8.99 15.05
C MET A 568 15.91 10.37 14.44
N CYS A 569 16.98 11.08 14.05
CA CYS A 569 16.91 12.40 13.42
C CYS A 569 16.73 12.32 11.91
N ALA A 570 17.01 11.17 11.29
CA ALA A 570 16.75 10.92 9.89
C ALA A 570 15.30 11.34 9.67
N ASN A 571 15.13 12.44 8.93
CA ASN A 571 13.83 13.07 8.75
C ASN A 571 12.86 11.96 8.38
N SER A 572 11.65 11.96 8.92
CA SER A 572 10.62 11.03 8.45
C SER A 572 10.33 11.25 6.96
N SER A 573 10.98 12.17 6.23
CA SER A 573 11.10 12.05 4.78
C SER A 573 11.81 10.76 4.30
N ASN A 574 12.37 9.95 5.20
CA ASN A 574 12.72 8.54 4.99
C ASN A 574 11.66 7.54 5.50
N THR A 575 10.59 7.95 6.21
CA THR A 575 9.29 7.31 5.92
C THR A 575 9.08 7.70 4.48
N LYS A 576 9.35 6.77 3.57
CA LYS A 576 9.24 6.94 2.13
C LYS A 576 8.72 8.35 1.82
N LYS A 577 9.61 9.35 1.57
CA LYS A 577 9.44 10.07 0.29
C LYS A 577 9.03 8.91 -0.57
N LEU A 578 7.74 8.81 -0.94
CA LEU A 578 7.33 7.81 -1.90
C LEU A 578 8.51 7.84 -2.83
N ASP A 579 9.22 6.73 -2.97
CA ASP A 579 10.26 6.64 -3.97
C ASP A 579 9.42 6.62 -5.24
N CYS A 580 8.89 7.82 -5.47
CA CYS A 580 7.83 8.25 -6.33
C CYS A 580 8.74 8.36 -7.50
N PRO A 581 8.74 7.31 -8.33
CA PRO A 581 9.73 7.19 -9.37
C PRO A 581 9.80 8.55 -10.05
N GLN A 582 11.00 9.06 -10.36
CA GLN A 582 11.19 10.44 -10.81
C GLN A 582 10.15 10.86 -11.87
N ASP A 583 9.68 9.92 -12.68
CA ASP A 583 8.56 10.00 -13.62
C ASP A 583 7.18 10.33 -13.03
N VAL A 584 6.79 9.84 -11.85
CA VAL A 584 5.55 10.23 -11.17
C VAL A 584 5.69 11.65 -10.62
N VAL A 585 6.88 12.02 -10.14
CA VAL A 585 7.16 13.39 -9.68
C VAL A 585 7.17 14.36 -10.86
N GLU A 586 7.76 13.97 -11.99
CA GLU A 586 7.73 14.71 -13.26
C GLU A 586 6.31 14.82 -13.80
N ALA A 587 5.54 13.72 -13.85
CA ALA A 587 4.14 13.73 -14.31
C ALA A 587 3.24 14.59 -13.41
N VAL A 588 3.44 14.57 -12.09
CA VAL A 588 2.73 15.46 -11.15
C VAL A 588 3.19 16.91 -11.30
N SER A 589 4.45 17.15 -11.68
CA SER A 589 4.99 18.50 -11.93
C SER A 589 4.48 19.11 -13.24
N GLU A 590 4.23 18.27 -14.24
CA GLU A 590 3.76 18.54 -15.61
C GLU A 590 2.24 18.46 -15.77
N MET A 591 1.50 18.19 -14.68
CA MET A 591 0.04 18.14 -14.71
C MET A 591 -0.58 19.39 -15.35
N ASP A 592 -1.58 19.14 -16.20
CA ASP A 592 -2.23 20.16 -17.04
C ASP A 592 -2.86 21.27 -16.19
N VAL A 593 -2.72 22.52 -16.65
CA VAL A 593 -3.06 23.76 -15.92
C VAL A 593 -4.54 23.82 -15.51
N SER A 594 -5.39 23.06 -16.20
CA SER A 594 -6.82 22.93 -15.93
C SER A 594 -7.13 22.10 -14.66
N GLU A 595 -6.29 21.13 -14.30
CA GLU A 595 -6.42 20.22 -13.14
C GLU A 595 -5.63 20.73 -11.91
N VAL A 596 -4.68 21.66 -12.12
CA VAL A 596 -3.68 22.14 -11.16
C VAL A 596 -4.25 22.66 -9.83
N LYS A 597 -5.42 23.31 -9.84
CA LYS A 597 -5.99 23.96 -8.64
C LYS A 597 -6.29 22.98 -7.49
N HIS A 598 -6.45 21.70 -7.77
CA HIS A 598 -6.76 20.68 -6.76
C HIS A 598 -5.51 20.01 -6.17
N PHE A 599 -4.34 20.22 -6.78
CA PHE A 599 -3.11 19.48 -6.48
C PHE A 599 -1.87 20.38 -6.32
N ASP A 600 -2.03 21.69 -6.19
CA ASP A 600 -0.92 22.64 -6.06
C ASP A 600 0.11 22.24 -4.99
N LYS A 601 -0.33 21.78 -3.81
CA LYS A 601 0.55 21.30 -2.75
C LYS A 601 1.35 20.05 -3.15
N LEU A 602 0.74 19.15 -3.90
CA LEU A 602 1.41 17.93 -4.40
C LEU A 602 2.45 18.28 -5.47
N ARG A 603 2.11 19.25 -6.33
CA ARG A 603 2.99 19.78 -7.37
C ARG A 603 4.18 20.55 -6.80
N GLU A 604 3.96 21.35 -5.75
CA GLU A 604 5.02 22.07 -5.01
C GLU A 604 5.98 21.08 -4.35
N GLN A 605 5.45 20.08 -3.64
CA GLN A 605 6.26 18.99 -3.08
C GLN A 605 7.03 18.20 -4.15
N ALA A 606 6.42 17.98 -5.32
CA ALA A 606 7.07 17.31 -6.44
C ALA A 606 8.22 18.15 -7.03
N LYS A 607 8.02 19.47 -7.17
CA LYS A 607 9.06 20.41 -7.62
C LYS A 607 10.23 20.49 -6.64
N GLU A 608 9.96 20.60 -5.34
CA GLU A 608 10.99 20.59 -4.29
C GLU A 608 11.79 19.29 -4.30
N GLN A 609 11.13 18.15 -4.52
CA GLN A 609 11.80 16.86 -4.65
C GLN A 609 12.68 16.79 -5.90
N LEU A 610 12.20 17.29 -7.04
CA LEU A 610 12.97 17.36 -8.29
C LEU A 610 14.20 18.26 -8.17
N GLU A 611 14.08 19.43 -7.53
CA GLU A 611 15.23 20.31 -7.28
C GLU A 611 16.26 19.65 -6.37
N HIS A 612 15.80 18.98 -5.31
CA HIS A 612 16.71 18.27 -4.42
C HIS A 612 17.46 17.14 -5.14
N ILE A 613 16.80 16.39 -6.04
CA ILE A 613 17.43 15.36 -6.87
C ILE A 613 18.45 15.98 -7.83
N LYS A 614 18.10 17.10 -8.48
CA LYS A 614 19.01 17.83 -9.38
C LYS A 614 20.26 18.34 -8.66
N ASN A 615 20.09 18.92 -7.47
CA ASN A 615 21.20 19.44 -6.66
C ASN A 615 22.14 18.31 -6.23
N LYS A 616 21.58 17.18 -5.77
CA LYS A 616 22.38 16.00 -5.40
C LYS A 616 23.16 15.43 -6.58
N LEU A 617 22.54 15.36 -7.77
CA LEU A 617 23.21 14.94 -9.01
C LEU A 617 24.36 15.89 -9.39
N LEU A 618 24.14 17.19 -9.29
CA LEU A 618 25.17 18.21 -9.54
C LEU A 618 26.35 18.08 -8.59
N GLU A 619 26.10 17.84 -7.30
CA GLU A 619 27.15 17.59 -6.29
C GLU A 619 27.99 16.37 -6.66
N THR A 620 27.37 15.22 -6.98
CA THR A 620 28.12 14.02 -7.42
C THR A 620 28.94 14.26 -8.68
N VAL A 621 28.39 14.94 -9.70
CA VAL A 621 29.13 15.26 -10.94
C VAL A 621 30.30 16.20 -10.66
N PHE A 622 30.15 17.11 -9.70
CA PHE A 622 31.20 18.02 -9.29
C PHE A 622 32.34 17.28 -8.56
N GLU A 623 31.99 16.38 -7.64
CA GLU A 623 32.95 15.52 -6.94
C GLU A 623 33.71 14.60 -7.91
N GLU A 624 33.03 13.96 -8.85
CA GLU A 624 33.65 13.12 -9.89
C GLU A 624 34.62 13.93 -10.76
N LYS A 625 34.24 15.14 -11.19
CA LYS A 625 35.13 16.02 -11.94
C LYS A 625 36.34 16.46 -11.13
N PHE A 626 36.15 16.72 -9.84
CA PHE A 626 37.22 17.10 -8.93
C PHE A 626 38.21 15.94 -8.73
N GLN A 627 37.71 14.73 -8.50
CA GLN A 627 38.52 13.51 -8.39
C GLN A 627 39.26 13.20 -9.70
N ALA A 628 38.60 13.32 -10.85
CA ALA A 628 39.22 13.10 -12.16
C ALA A 628 40.34 14.12 -12.43
N LYS A 629 40.16 15.38 -12.01
CA LYS A 629 41.19 16.42 -12.12
C LYS A 629 42.37 16.13 -11.18
N ALA A 630 42.11 15.71 -9.95
CA ALA A 630 43.14 15.31 -9.00
C ALA A 630 43.93 14.08 -9.49
N ALA A 631 43.26 13.09 -10.08
CA ALA A 631 43.89 11.93 -10.70
C ALA A 631 44.79 12.31 -11.88
N LYS A 632 44.33 13.22 -12.76
CA LYS A 632 45.15 13.75 -13.86
C LYS A 632 46.38 14.51 -13.37
N GLN A 633 46.27 15.28 -12.29
CA GLN A 633 47.42 15.98 -11.70
C GLN A 633 48.42 15.01 -11.07
N ARG A 634 47.96 13.91 -10.47
CA ARG A 634 48.85 12.85 -9.96
C ARG A 634 49.59 12.14 -11.09
N ALA A 635 48.90 11.80 -12.18
CA ALA A 635 49.52 11.18 -13.35
C ALA A 635 50.56 12.08 -14.04
N GLN A 636 50.44 13.41 -13.93
CA GLN A 636 51.44 14.35 -14.47
C GLN A 636 52.68 14.50 -13.58
N HIS A 637 52.63 14.01 -12.34
CA HIS A 637 53.76 14.06 -11.40
C HIS A 637 54.41 12.69 -11.16
N GLU A 638 53.95 11.63 -11.83
CA GLU A 638 54.70 10.38 -11.85
C GLU A 638 55.99 10.56 -12.67
N PRO A 639 57.17 10.20 -12.11
CA PRO A 639 58.43 10.33 -12.80
C PRO A 639 58.46 9.40 -14.03
N VAL A 640 58.60 10.00 -15.20
CA VAL A 640 58.75 9.31 -16.49
C VAL A 640 59.98 8.38 -16.40
N PRO A 641 59.83 7.05 -16.56
CA PRO A 641 60.97 6.16 -16.67
C PRO A 641 61.78 6.50 -17.94
N HIS A 642 63.11 6.45 -17.82
CA HIS A 642 64.06 6.79 -18.88
C HIS A 642 63.73 6.14 -20.22
N PRO A 643 63.92 6.85 -21.35
CA PRO A 643 63.54 6.36 -22.67
C PRO A 643 64.53 5.28 -23.15
N GLU A 644 64.02 4.06 -23.36
CA GLU A 644 64.63 3.08 -24.25
C GLU A 644 64.40 3.47 -25.72
N GLU A 645 65.34 3.02 -26.56
CA GLU A 645 65.60 3.44 -27.93
C GLU A 645 64.39 3.36 -28.91
N PRO A 646 64.32 4.24 -29.91
CA PRO A 646 63.21 4.27 -30.87
C PRO A 646 63.32 3.13 -31.91
N PRO A 647 62.21 2.41 -32.20
CA PRO A 647 62.16 1.48 -33.31
C PRO A 647 62.04 2.19 -34.67
N PRO A 648 62.39 1.51 -35.77
CA PRO A 648 62.55 2.11 -37.08
C PRO A 648 61.21 2.46 -37.76
N PHE A 649 61.29 3.55 -38.51
CA PHE A 649 60.26 4.23 -39.30
C PHE A 649 59.62 3.31 -40.36
N VAL A 650 58.29 3.19 -40.34
CA VAL A 650 57.51 2.54 -41.42
C VAL A 650 56.62 3.62 -42.08
N PRO A 651 56.71 3.84 -43.41
CA PRO A 651 55.94 4.86 -44.11
C PRO A 651 54.49 4.41 -44.37
N ALA A 652 53.55 5.33 -44.20
CA ALA A 652 52.12 5.13 -44.47
C ALA A 652 51.80 5.13 -45.98
N PRO A 653 50.80 4.34 -46.43
CA PRO A 653 50.34 4.37 -47.81
C PRO A 653 49.39 5.56 -48.10
N PRO A 654 49.26 5.96 -49.38
CA PRO A 654 48.65 7.21 -49.80
C PRO A 654 47.12 7.14 -49.84
N GLY A 655 46.47 8.22 -49.41
CA GLY A 655 45.03 8.41 -49.59
C GLY A 655 44.68 8.86 -51.01
N PRO A 656 43.58 8.37 -51.60
CA PRO A 656 42.99 8.99 -52.78
C PRO A 656 41.98 10.06 -52.37
N GLY A 657 42.17 11.24 -52.97
CA GLY A 657 41.18 12.33 -52.97
C GLY A 657 40.18 12.23 -54.13
N ALA A 658 39.42 13.31 -54.27
CA ALA A 658 38.30 13.58 -55.19
C ALA A 658 36.97 12.93 -54.74
N GLY A 659 35.88 13.65 -54.47
CA GLY A 659 35.45 14.96 -54.94
C GLY A 659 34.17 14.76 -55.76
N VAL A 660 32.98 14.85 -55.13
CA VAL A 660 31.70 14.95 -55.83
C VAL A 660 30.73 15.83 -55.03
N ALA A 661 29.94 16.57 -55.79
CA ALA A 661 29.11 17.72 -55.46
C ALA A 661 28.01 17.50 -54.41
N ARG A 662 27.62 18.61 -53.77
CA ARG A 662 26.39 18.78 -53.00
C ARG A 662 25.17 18.74 -53.92
N GLU A 663 24.29 17.77 -53.74
CA GLU A 663 22.88 17.85 -54.14
C GLU A 663 21.98 17.93 -52.90
N ALA A 664 20.95 18.78 -53.00
CA ALA A 664 19.95 19.01 -51.96
C ALA A 664 18.95 17.84 -51.89
N PRO A 665 18.36 17.55 -50.71
CA PRO A 665 17.32 16.53 -50.62
C PRO A 665 15.99 17.03 -51.25
N PRO A 666 15.22 16.16 -51.93
CA PRO A 666 13.93 16.51 -52.49
C PRO A 666 12.84 16.58 -51.42
N ALA A 667 11.84 17.41 -51.68
CA ALA A 667 10.61 17.51 -50.91
C ALA A 667 9.84 16.18 -50.94
N LYS A 668 9.42 15.69 -49.76
CA LYS A 668 8.50 14.56 -49.66
C LYS A 668 7.05 15.04 -49.82
N GLU A 669 6.42 14.61 -50.90
CA GLU A 669 4.98 14.61 -51.14
C GLU A 669 4.26 13.72 -50.10
N ARG A 670 3.11 14.22 -49.62
CA ARG A 670 2.13 13.45 -48.85
C ARG A 670 1.32 12.59 -49.81
N ALA A 671 1.43 11.26 -49.70
CA ALA A 671 0.48 10.34 -50.29
C ALA A 671 -0.73 10.19 -49.35
N GLU A 672 -1.92 10.56 -49.85
CA GLU A 672 -3.20 10.28 -49.21
C GLU A 672 -3.54 8.78 -49.37
N VAL A 673 -3.61 8.05 -48.26
CA VAL A 673 -4.20 6.71 -48.23
C VAL A 673 -5.72 6.87 -48.20
N ARG A 674 -6.38 6.69 -49.35
CA ARG A 674 -7.84 6.52 -49.42
C ARG A 674 -8.21 5.10 -49.02
N THR A 675 -8.76 4.94 -47.82
CA THR A 675 -9.46 3.71 -47.42
C THR A 675 -10.76 3.59 -48.21
N ARG A 676 -10.90 2.50 -48.96
CA ARG A 676 -12.11 2.13 -49.72
C ARG A 676 -13.20 1.72 -48.73
N THR A 677 -14.29 2.47 -48.65
CA THR A 677 -15.47 2.10 -47.86
C THR A 677 -16.24 1.00 -48.59
N VAL A 678 -16.34 -0.16 -47.95
CA VAL A 678 -17.22 -1.27 -48.36
C VAL A 678 -18.68 -0.80 -48.28
N SER A 679 -19.45 -1.08 -49.31
CA SER A 679 -20.84 -0.65 -49.39
C SER A 679 -21.74 -1.48 -48.45
N PRO A 680 -22.85 -0.91 -47.96
CA PRO A 680 -23.80 -1.64 -47.10
C PRO A 680 -24.40 -2.91 -47.73
N GLN A 681 -24.30 -3.06 -49.05
CA GLN A 681 -24.79 -4.24 -49.77
C GLN A 681 -23.80 -5.41 -49.68
N GLU A 682 -22.49 -5.14 -49.79
CA GLU A 682 -21.42 -6.14 -49.65
C GLU A 682 -21.38 -6.75 -48.23
N LEU A 683 -21.76 -5.97 -47.21
CA LEU A 683 -21.92 -6.46 -45.83
C LEU A 683 -23.16 -7.37 -45.64
N LYS A 684 -24.17 -7.22 -46.51
CA LYS A 684 -25.42 -7.98 -46.46
C LYS A 684 -25.27 -9.38 -47.08
N ASP A 685 -24.39 -9.49 -48.07
CA ASP A 685 -24.08 -10.73 -48.78
C ASP A 685 -23.12 -11.65 -48.00
N CYS A 686 -22.56 -11.17 -46.87
CA CYS A 686 -21.66 -11.93 -45.99
C CYS A 686 -22.34 -12.56 -44.76
N LEU A 687 -23.66 -12.39 -44.60
CA LEU A 687 -24.39 -12.97 -43.47
C LEU A 687 -24.94 -14.35 -43.86
N PRO A 688 -24.69 -15.43 -43.10
CA PRO A 688 -25.27 -16.73 -43.40
C PRO A 688 -26.78 -16.72 -43.17
N ASP A 689 -27.53 -17.28 -44.12
CA ASP A 689 -28.96 -17.54 -43.95
C ASP A 689 -29.16 -18.64 -42.91
N VAL A 690 -29.78 -18.29 -41.78
CA VAL A 690 -30.18 -19.24 -40.74
C VAL A 690 -31.71 -19.31 -40.73
N PRO A 691 -32.32 -20.51 -40.79
CA PRO A 691 -33.76 -20.72 -40.85
C PRO A 691 -34.53 -20.31 -39.58
#